data_AF-A0A7C8AKJ1-F1
#
_entry.id   AF-A0A7C8AKJ1-F1
#
_cell.length_a   1.000
_cell.length_b   1.000
_cell.length_c   1.000
_cell.angle_alpha   90.00
_cell.angle_beta   90.00
_cell.angle_gamma   90.00
#
_symmetry.space_group_name_H-M   'P 1'
#
loop_
_entity.id
_entity.type
_entity.pdbx_description
1 polymer ?
#
loop_
_entity_poly.entity_id
_entity_poly.type
_entity_poly.pdbx_seq_one_letter_code
_entity_poly.pdbx_strand_id
1 'polypeptide(L)'
;WRDVSYRAFLHNPRYAAFHKLNGQRVTLPPELGGNVGFARGGGHTFFSFVNPAEHGESHPEYFSEFNGKRAVDPRGTQLCLTNPDVLAITIDKVRRILRTTSTDRPIVHVSQMDWAFWCECEHCRTIDEHEKSHAGSLIQFINAIAEAIEDEFPYAYIETFAYQYTRKPPKHVKPRDNVIVRLCSIECDFSRPLADRKSRLNRPFQKDIKAWAKIAPNLCIWDYTQNWYCHQGPHPNFHVLQPNIRFFADHRVKGVFEQASPSSPHSDFEFLKGYIIAHALWDPAVDWQALFDEFVEAYYGEGAPFVREYIEHITRKALEDEVELTIFNPMWWMDYDMVVQAQTIFERAFAAVTDATARERLEYAHLPVQYAALVCQPKIEFTGDKYIVTRPPSQTFDEYWEMIMDHGVTHLQDTPISDFRDRLNGATPPRYLEAHVEKLENEYYEIWVVPDFAGAIVRWIDKASGKDLLEGHKTFQDGRGLVHEWDMGATPQPVPYYPIADRYRLGARTDDSLALEARARDGLVVTRTMTLKLGGETLDIEIAMENASQKPIKPYVELHCEFWTQGPTPAEIWIEKADGWERAALRPVIDKTIWADHLRPDGITRWAFRVPREKLTLVNAFNEEEVNALFYVINVDYEHVVMELEPAEAPLAPGETRTIHTTFAVSGKRPGRL
;
A
#
# COMPACT_ATOMS: atom_id res chain seq x y z
N TRP A 1 -15.86 -5.89 22.54
CA TRP A 1 -14.87 -5.02 23.23
C TRP A 1 -14.67 -3.74 22.43
N ARG A 2 -14.01 -2.74 23.04
CA ARG A 2 -13.76 -1.43 22.43
C ARG A 2 -12.28 -1.14 22.49
N ASP A 3 -11.66 -0.93 21.34
CA ASP A 3 -10.21 -0.78 21.24
C ASP A 3 -9.82 0.28 20.21
N VAL A 4 -8.73 0.98 20.48
CA VAL A 4 -8.14 1.97 19.58
C VAL A 4 -6.63 1.94 19.73
N SER A 5 -5.88 2.21 18.66
CA SER A 5 -4.41 2.26 18.74
C SER A 5 -3.81 3.65 18.53
N TYR A 6 -4.54 4.72 18.84
CA TYR A 6 -3.93 6.04 18.99
C TYR A 6 -3.02 6.07 20.21
N ARG A 7 -1.77 6.50 20.03
CA ARG A 7 -0.75 6.53 21.08
C ARG A 7 -1.21 7.28 22.33
N ALA A 8 -1.95 8.38 22.16
CA ALA A 8 -2.58 9.14 23.25
C ALA A 8 -3.38 8.27 24.25
N PHE A 9 -3.97 7.17 23.79
CA PHE A 9 -4.77 6.25 24.63
C PHE A 9 -3.96 5.06 25.13
N LEU A 10 -2.98 4.57 24.35
CA LEU A 10 -2.21 3.37 24.68
C LEU A 10 -1.30 3.56 25.89
N HIS A 11 -0.67 4.73 26.02
CA HIS A 11 0.30 5.00 27.10
C HIS A 11 -0.31 5.64 28.35
N ASN A 12 -1.62 5.83 28.37
CA ASN A 12 -2.32 6.39 29.52
C ASN A 12 -3.54 5.52 29.91
N PRO A 13 -3.32 4.46 30.71
CA PRO A 13 -4.37 3.53 31.12
C PRO A 13 -5.56 4.21 31.82
N ARG A 14 -5.31 5.28 32.59
CA ARG A 14 -6.39 6.04 33.24
C ARG A 14 -7.24 6.79 32.22
N TYR A 15 -6.61 7.40 31.23
CA TYR A 15 -7.32 8.10 30.16
C TYR A 15 -8.13 7.12 29.30
N ALA A 16 -7.57 5.96 28.96
CA ALA A 16 -8.30 4.93 28.24
C ALA A 16 -9.48 4.35 29.04
N ALA A 17 -9.28 4.09 30.35
CA ALA A 17 -10.34 3.63 31.24
C ALA A 17 -11.44 4.69 31.43
N PHE A 18 -11.08 5.97 31.53
CA PHE A 18 -12.04 7.09 31.56
C PHE A 18 -12.92 7.10 30.31
N HIS A 19 -12.33 6.84 29.14
CA HIS A 19 -13.03 6.69 27.87
C HIS A 19 -13.62 5.28 27.63
N LYS A 20 -13.62 4.44 28.67
CA LYS A 20 -14.28 3.12 28.70
C LYS A 20 -13.73 2.14 27.66
N LEU A 21 -12.50 2.33 27.19
CA LEU A 21 -11.81 1.37 26.34
C LEU A 21 -11.40 0.14 27.16
N ASN A 22 -11.44 -1.06 26.57
CA ASN A 22 -11.09 -2.29 27.27
C ASN A 22 -10.60 -3.41 26.34
N GLY A 23 -10.10 -3.04 25.16
CA GLY A 23 -9.65 -3.96 24.12
C GLY A 23 -8.29 -4.61 24.40
N GLN A 24 -7.62 -5.03 23.33
CA GLN A 24 -6.34 -5.73 23.38
C GLN A 24 -5.15 -4.76 23.46
N ARG A 25 -5.21 -3.61 22.76
CA ARG A 25 -4.04 -2.74 22.58
C ARG A 25 -3.75 -1.87 23.80
N VAL A 26 -4.79 -1.33 24.43
CA VAL A 26 -4.66 -0.61 25.71
C VAL A 26 -4.34 -1.62 26.82
N THR A 27 -3.38 -1.32 27.70
CA THR A 27 -3.12 -2.15 28.89
C THR A 27 -3.74 -1.49 30.13
N LEU A 28 -4.83 -2.05 30.63
CA LEU A 28 -5.52 -1.63 31.84
C LEU A 28 -5.16 -2.55 33.00
N PRO A 29 -4.69 -2.01 34.14
CA PRO A 29 -4.45 -2.82 35.32
C PRO A 29 -5.79 -3.27 35.95
N PRO A 30 -5.80 -4.35 36.76
CA PRO A 30 -7.02 -4.91 37.34
C PRO A 30 -7.87 -3.91 38.13
N GLU A 31 -7.24 -2.94 38.83
CA GLU A 31 -7.94 -1.89 39.58
C GLU A 31 -8.73 -0.91 38.69
N LEU A 32 -8.45 -0.87 37.39
CA LEU A 32 -9.21 -0.10 36.39
C LEU A 32 -10.20 -0.97 35.60
N GLY A 33 -10.40 -2.24 36.00
CA GLY A 33 -11.34 -3.17 35.38
C GLY A 33 -10.71 -4.16 34.39
N GLY A 34 -9.43 -4.01 34.07
CA GLY A 34 -8.70 -4.91 33.17
C GLY A 34 -9.15 -4.86 31.71
N ASN A 35 -8.55 -5.74 30.90
CA ASN A 35 -8.81 -5.87 29.46
C ASN A 35 -9.59 -7.14 29.13
N VAL A 36 -10.06 -7.21 27.88
CA VAL A 36 -10.40 -8.48 27.26
C VAL A 36 -9.17 -9.40 27.23
N GLY A 37 -9.37 -10.65 27.65
CA GLY A 37 -8.32 -11.62 27.88
C GLY A 37 -7.73 -12.23 26.62
N PHE A 38 -6.88 -11.51 25.89
CA PHE A 38 -6.10 -12.13 24.81
C PHE A 38 -4.93 -12.95 25.41
N ALA A 39 -5.03 -14.28 25.38
CA ALA A 39 -3.97 -15.18 25.82
C ALA A 39 -2.80 -15.20 24.82
N ARG A 40 -3.12 -15.05 23.54
CA ARG A 40 -2.18 -14.81 22.43
C ARG A 40 -2.91 -13.96 21.40
N GLY A 41 -2.40 -12.76 21.12
CA GLY A 41 -2.99 -11.87 20.13
C GLY A 41 -1.92 -11.17 19.29
N GLY A 42 -2.36 -10.32 18.35
CA GLY A 42 -1.46 -9.53 17.50
C GLY A 42 -1.79 -9.61 16.00
N GLY A 43 -2.63 -10.56 15.58
CA GLY A 43 -2.82 -10.88 14.16
C GLY A 43 -1.65 -11.68 13.60
N HIS A 44 -1.82 -12.26 12.41
CA HIS A 44 -0.75 -12.89 11.63
C HIS A 44 0.06 -13.93 12.43
N THR A 45 -0.64 -14.89 13.02
CA THR A 45 -0.07 -15.79 14.03
C THR A 45 0.29 -17.18 13.54
N PHE A 46 -0.09 -17.57 12.32
CA PHE A 46 0.19 -18.90 11.77
C PHE A 46 1.63 -19.38 11.99
N PHE A 47 2.64 -18.54 11.73
CA PHE A 47 4.04 -18.95 11.89
C PHE A 47 4.54 -19.03 13.34
N SER A 48 3.76 -18.53 14.30
CA SER A 48 4.02 -18.86 15.72
C SER A 48 3.59 -20.29 16.06
N PHE A 49 2.68 -20.87 15.27
CA PHE A 49 2.23 -22.26 15.41
C PHE A 49 3.07 -23.22 14.55
N VAL A 50 3.34 -22.89 13.30
CA VAL A 50 4.17 -23.71 12.41
C VAL A 50 5.15 -22.79 11.68
N ASN A 51 6.40 -22.79 12.12
CA ASN A 51 7.41 -21.84 11.67
C ASN A 51 8.11 -22.33 10.38
N PRO A 52 8.11 -21.57 9.26
CA PRO A 52 8.82 -21.94 8.04
C PRO A 52 10.32 -22.17 8.25
N ALA A 53 10.97 -21.45 9.15
CA ALA A 53 12.39 -21.66 9.45
C ALA A 53 12.67 -22.99 10.16
N GLU A 54 11.69 -23.53 10.90
CA GLU A 54 11.83 -24.80 11.64
C GLU A 54 11.41 -26.01 10.79
N HIS A 55 10.42 -25.83 9.91
CA HIS A 55 9.76 -26.93 9.20
C HIS A 55 9.88 -26.87 7.68
N GLY A 56 10.31 -25.77 7.08
CA GLY A 56 10.27 -25.58 5.63
C GLY A 56 11.09 -26.59 4.84
N GLU A 57 12.25 -26.99 5.35
CA GLU A 57 13.12 -27.97 4.68
C GLU A 57 12.64 -29.41 4.85
N SER A 58 12.23 -29.78 6.06
CA SER A 58 11.84 -31.15 6.42
C SER A 58 10.39 -31.49 6.11
N HIS A 59 9.51 -30.48 6.13
CA HIS A 59 8.07 -30.57 5.95
C HIS A 59 7.52 -29.46 5.05
N PRO A 60 7.99 -29.37 3.79
CA PRO A 60 7.50 -28.37 2.85
C PRO A 60 5.97 -28.47 2.62
N GLU A 61 5.37 -29.65 2.81
CA GLU A 61 3.93 -29.92 2.73
C GLU A 61 3.08 -29.19 3.78
N TYR A 62 3.70 -28.62 4.83
CA TYR A 62 3.02 -27.77 5.81
C TYR A 62 2.67 -26.39 5.27
N PHE A 63 3.29 -25.99 4.17
CA PHE A 63 3.19 -24.66 3.60
C PHE A 63 2.45 -24.66 2.26
N SER A 64 2.19 -23.47 1.75
CA SER A 64 1.37 -23.27 0.56
C SER A 64 1.97 -23.91 -0.67
N GLU A 65 1.11 -24.46 -1.51
CA GLU A 65 1.48 -24.88 -2.86
C GLU A 65 1.09 -23.78 -3.84
N PHE A 66 2.01 -23.42 -4.73
CA PHE A 66 1.78 -22.51 -5.86
C PHE A 66 2.31 -23.17 -7.11
N ASN A 67 1.49 -23.27 -8.16
CA ASN A 67 1.88 -23.90 -9.43
C ASN A 67 2.56 -25.29 -9.24
N GLY A 68 2.04 -26.10 -8.31
CA GLY A 68 2.55 -27.44 -8.01
C GLY A 68 3.85 -27.49 -7.20
N LYS A 69 4.36 -26.36 -6.70
CA LYS A 69 5.56 -26.27 -5.86
C LYS A 69 5.24 -25.73 -4.47
N ARG A 70 5.89 -26.24 -3.43
CA ARG A 70 5.73 -25.75 -2.06
C ARG A 70 6.56 -24.49 -1.85
N ALA A 71 5.93 -23.41 -1.44
CA ALA A 71 6.59 -22.18 -1.01
C ALA A 71 6.84 -22.25 0.49
N VAL A 72 8.11 -22.17 0.88
CA VAL A 72 8.54 -22.24 2.28
C VAL A 72 9.21 -20.95 2.75
N ASP A 73 9.31 -19.95 1.87
CA ASP A 73 9.75 -18.61 2.25
C ASP A 73 8.66 -17.95 3.09
N PRO A 74 8.94 -17.52 4.34
CA PRO A 74 7.96 -16.85 5.19
C PRO A 74 7.37 -15.57 4.59
N ARG A 75 7.99 -14.98 3.57
CA ARG A 75 7.52 -13.76 2.90
C ARG A 75 6.51 -14.03 1.78
N GLY A 76 6.36 -15.28 1.36
CA GLY A 76 5.57 -15.65 0.18
C GLY A 76 4.75 -16.90 0.38
N THR A 77 4.38 -17.23 1.62
CA THR A 77 3.63 -18.46 1.91
C THR A 77 2.60 -18.29 3.02
N GLN A 78 1.65 -19.21 3.06
CA GLN A 78 0.73 -19.47 4.17
C GLN A 78 0.86 -20.94 4.60
N LEU A 79 0.21 -21.31 5.70
CA LEU A 79 0.09 -22.72 6.07
C LEU A 79 -0.90 -23.46 5.14
N CYS A 80 -0.63 -24.74 4.89
CA CYS A 80 -1.57 -25.66 4.27
C CYS A 80 -2.61 -26.10 5.30
N LEU A 81 -3.77 -25.43 5.31
CA LEU A 81 -4.82 -25.63 6.33
C LEU A 81 -5.55 -26.98 6.26
N THR A 82 -5.30 -27.77 5.21
CA THR A 82 -5.82 -29.13 5.05
C THR A 82 -4.82 -30.21 5.46
N ASN A 83 -3.59 -29.83 5.85
CA ASN A 83 -2.60 -30.77 6.34
C ASN A 83 -2.94 -31.20 7.79
N PRO A 84 -3.10 -32.50 8.07
CA PRO A 84 -3.49 -32.98 9.40
C PRO A 84 -2.42 -32.72 10.47
N ASP A 85 -1.14 -32.73 10.12
CA ASP A 85 -0.05 -32.48 11.08
C ASP A 85 0.01 -31.01 11.47
N VAL A 86 -0.23 -30.09 10.51
CA VAL A 86 -0.36 -28.66 10.79
C VAL A 86 -1.50 -28.40 11.78
N LEU A 87 -2.65 -29.07 11.61
CA LEU A 87 -3.76 -28.99 12.55
C LEU A 87 -3.38 -29.52 13.94
N ALA A 88 -2.76 -30.70 14.01
CA ALA A 88 -2.34 -31.31 15.27
C ALA A 88 -1.34 -30.43 16.04
N ILE A 89 -0.30 -29.94 15.37
CA ILE A 89 0.71 -29.04 15.97
C ILE A 89 0.05 -27.76 16.49
N THR A 90 -0.91 -27.21 15.74
CA THR A 90 -1.61 -25.98 16.12
C THR A 90 -2.50 -26.21 17.35
N ILE A 91 -3.28 -27.30 17.38
CA ILE A 91 -4.10 -27.68 18.55
C ILE A 91 -3.22 -27.82 19.79
N ASP A 92 -2.10 -28.53 19.70
CA ASP A 92 -1.20 -28.74 20.84
C ASP A 92 -0.57 -27.44 21.34
N LYS A 93 -0.21 -26.52 20.45
CA LYS A 93 0.28 -25.18 20.83
C LYS A 93 -0.81 -24.32 21.45
N VAL A 94 -2.04 -24.35 20.91
CA VAL A 94 -3.19 -23.65 21.49
C VAL A 94 -3.49 -24.16 22.89
N ARG A 95 -3.54 -25.48 23.11
CA ARG A 95 -3.71 -26.07 24.46
C ARG A 95 -2.62 -25.60 25.43
N ARG A 96 -1.35 -25.58 25.00
CA ARG A 96 -0.25 -25.07 25.83
C ARG A 96 -0.44 -23.62 26.22
N ILE A 97 -0.83 -22.75 25.28
CA ILE A 97 -1.13 -21.34 25.55
C ILE A 97 -2.24 -21.24 26.61
N LEU A 98 -3.35 -21.96 26.41
CA LEU A 98 -4.51 -21.93 27.30
C LEU A 98 -4.21 -22.46 28.71
N ARG A 99 -3.37 -23.48 28.87
CA ARG A 99 -2.94 -23.98 30.20
C ARG A 99 -2.08 -22.98 30.98
N THR A 100 -1.41 -22.07 30.28
CA THR A 100 -0.48 -21.09 30.88
C THR A 100 -1.09 -19.69 31.01
N THR A 101 -2.28 -19.48 30.49
CA THR A 101 -2.93 -18.17 30.54
C THR A 101 -3.52 -17.87 31.91
N SER A 102 -3.55 -16.59 32.29
CA SER A 102 -4.09 -16.12 33.57
C SER A 102 -5.48 -15.48 33.45
N THR A 103 -6.10 -15.54 32.27
CA THR A 103 -7.43 -14.96 32.02
C THR A 103 -8.53 -16.02 31.98
N ASP A 104 -9.68 -15.71 32.58
CA ASP A 104 -10.81 -16.64 32.71
C ASP A 104 -11.58 -16.87 31.38
N ARG A 105 -11.42 -15.97 30.41
CA ARG A 105 -12.06 -16.06 29.07
C ARG A 105 -11.03 -15.79 27.98
N PRO A 106 -10.07 -16.71 27.79
CA PRO A 106 -8.93 -16.48 26.90
C PRO A 106 -9.35 -16.47 25.44
N ILE A 107 -8.84 -15.49 24.70
CA ILE A 107 -8.89 -15.44 23.24
C ILE A 107 -7.50 -15.81 22.71
N VAL A 108 -7.44 -16.82 21.83
CA VAL A 108 -6.24 -17.20 21.10
C VAL A 108 -6.45 -16.87 19.63
N HIS A 109 -5.65 -15.94 19.12
CA HIS A 109 -5.71 -15.55 17.71
C HIS A 109 -4.92 -16.55 16.86
N VAL A 110 -5.61 -17.22 15.93
CA VAL A 110 -5.06 -18.15 14.93
C VAL A 110 -5.43 -17.63 13.55
N SER A 111 -4.53 -16.92 12.88
CA SER A 111 -4.83 -16.23 11.62
C SER A 111 -3.69 -16.21 10.62
N GLN A 112 -4.09 -16.11 9.35
CA GLN A 112 -3.21 -16.00 8.18
C GLN A 112 -2.14 -14.92 8.35
N MET A 113 -0.96 -15.17 7.81
CA MET A 113 0.12 -14.17 7.74
C MET A 113 -0.30 -13.01 6.82
N ASP A 114 0.40 -11.89 6.94
CA ASP A 114 0.10 -10.68 6.17
C ASP A 114 0.55 -10.82 4.72
N TRP A 115 -0.21 -11.61 3.96
CA TRP A 115 0.10 -12.04 2.61
C TRP A 115 -1.19 -12.31 1.84
N ALA A 116 -1.27 -11.80 0.61
CA ALA A 116 -2.49 -11.77 -0.18
C ALA A 116 -2.88 -13.11 -0.82
N PHE A 117 -1.98 -14.10 -0.89
CA PHE A 117 -2.24 -15.36 -1.58
C PHE A 117 -2.45 -16.55 -0.64
N TRP A 118 -3.11 -17.59 -1.15
CA TRP A 118 -3.55 -18.79 -0.44
C TRP A 118 -2.86 -20.06 -0.97
N CYS A 119 -2.96 -21.17 -0.24
CA CYS A 119 -2.47 -22.47 -0.70
C CYS A 119 -3.35 -23.04 -1.83
N GLU A 120 -2.75 -23.38 -2.98
CA GLU A 120 -3.46 -23.86 -4.18
C GLU A 120 -3.50 -25.39 -4.30
N CYS A 121 -3.05 -26.12 -3.26
CA CYS A 121 -3.03 -27.58 -3.29
C CYS A 121 -4.45 -28.15 -3.48
N GLU A 122 -4.54 -29.36 -4.04
CA GLU A 122 -5.81 -29.98 -4.43
C GLU A 122 -6.86 -29.98 -3.32
N HIS A 123 -6.46 -30.28 -2.08
CA HIS A 123 -7.36 -30.34 -0.93
C HIS A 123 -7.91 -28.96 -0.55
N CYS A 124 -7.05 -27.94 -0.43
CA CYS A 124 -7.48 -26.57 -0.13
C CYS A 124 -8.40 -26.04 -1.25
N ARG A 125 -7.99 -26.23 -2.51
CA ARG A 125 -8.77 -25.81 -3.69
C ARG A 125 -10.15 -26.45 -3.71
N THR A 126 -10.24 -27.76 -3.45
CA THR A 126 -11.52 -28.48 -3.43
C THR A 126 -12.49 -27.89 -2.41
N ILE A 127 -12.02 -27.57 -1.21
CA ILE A 127 -12.84 -26.94 -0.18
C ILE A 127 -13.26 -25.54 -0.63
N ASP A 128 -12.32 -24.71 -1.06
CA ASP A 128 -12.57 -23.30 -1.34
C ASP A 128 -13.49 -23.12 -2.57
N GLU A 129 -13.39 -23.99 -3.57
CA GLU A 129 -14.29 -24.02 -4.73
C GLU A 129 -15.73 -24.41 -4.32
N HIS A 130 -15.88 -25.43 -3.46
CA HIS A 130 -17.17 -25.83 -2.89
C HIS A 130 -17.81 -24.67 -2.10
N GLU A 131 -17.00 -24.02 -1.26
CA GLU A 131 -17.41 -22.89 -0.42
C GLU A 131 -17.56 -21.58 -1.21
N LYS A 132 -17.06 -21.54 -2.45
CA LYS A 132 -16.93 -20.33 -3.28
C LYS A 132 -16.18 -19.19 -2.56
N SER A 133 -15.26 -19.53 -1.66
CA SER A 133 -14.44 -18.60 -0.89
C SER A 133 -13.25 -19.31 -0.26
N HIS A 134 -12.09 -18.65 -0.22
CA HIS A 134 -10.90 -19.12 0.52
C HIS A 134 -11.05 -19.09 2.04
N ALA A 135 -12.09 -18.40 2.55
CA ALA A 135 -12.48 -18.55 3.94
C ALA A 135 -13.00 -19.97 4.26
N GLY A 136 -13.29 -20.80 3.25
CA GLY A 136 -13.76 -22.17 3.43
C GLY A 136 -12.78 -23.04 4.20
N SER A 137 -11.57 -23.20 3.65
CA SER A 137 -10.49 -23.94 4.30
C SER A 137 -10.11 -23.33 5.66
N LEU A 138 -10.08 -22.00 5.76
CA LEU A 138 -9.81 -21.30 7.02
C LEU A 138 -10.83 -21.64 8.11
N ILE A 139 -12.12 -21.47 7.85
CA ILE A 139 -13.15 -21.71 8.87
C ILE A 139 -13.23 -23.19 9.24
N GLN A 140 -12.99 -24.12 8.31
CA GLN A 140 -12.91 -25.55 8.67
C GLN A 140 -11.75 -25.83 9.63
N PHE A 141 -10.55 -25.29 9.35
CA PHE A 141 -9.39 -25.43 10.22
C PHE A 141 -9.62 -24.84 11.61
N ILE A 142 -10.18 -23.63 11.67
CA ILE A 142 -10.46 -22.93 12.93
C ILE A 142 -11.56 -23.65 13.73
N ASN A 143 -12.60 -24.15 13.07
CA ASN A 143 -13.63 -24.95 13.73
C ASN A 143 -13.06 -26.23 14.34
N ALA A 144 -12.15 -26.92 13.65
CA ALA A 144 -11.51 -28.13 14.15
C ALA A 144 -10.65 -27.84 15.40
N ILE A 145 -9.92 -26.73 15.42
CA ILE A 145 -9.17 -26.30 16.62
C ILE A 145 -10.14 -25.99 17.76
N ALA A 146 -11.18 -25.21 17.48
CA ALA A 146 -12.14 -24.76 18.48
C ALA A 146 -12.93 -25.93 19.10
N GLU A 147 -13.26 -26.95 18.31
CA GLU A 147 -13.86 -28.21 18.77
C GLU A 147 -12.88 -29.00 19.65
N ALA A 148 -11.63 -29.15 19.23
CA ALA A 148 -10.63 -29.95 19.95
C ALA A 148 -10.28 -29.40 21.34
N ILE A 149 -10.51 -28.11 21.59
CA ILE A 149 -10.22 -27.48 22.89
C ILE A 149 -11.45 -27.32 23.78
N GLU A 150 -12.66 -27.52 23.27
CA GLU A 150 -13.91 -27.11 23.91
C GLU A 150 -14.14 -27.79 25.27
N ASP A 151 -13.88 -29.10 25.36
CA ASP A 151 -14.08 -29.87 26.59
C ASP A 151 -13.11 -29.45 27.72
N GLU A 152 -11.88 -29.07 27.36
CA GLU A 152 -10.84 -28.68 28.33
C GLU A 152 -10.93 -27.18 28.68
N PHE A 153 -11.36 -26.34 27.73
CA PHE A 153 -11.40 -24.88 27.85
C PHE A 153 -12.74 -24.30 27.37
N PRO A 154 -13.85 -24.54 28.08
CA PRO A 154 -15.21 -24.20 27.61
C PRO A 154 -15.50 -22.69 27.51
N TYR A 155 -14.61 -21.84 28.05
CA TYR A 155 -14.72 -20.38 27.99
C TYR A 155 -13.71 -19.72 27.05
N ALA A 156 -12.88 -20.52 26.38
CA ALA A 156 -11.91 -20.02 25.42
C ALA A 156 -12.55 -19.72 24.08
N TYR A 157 -12.02 -18.71 23.38
CA TYR A 157 -12.38 -18.40 22.01
C TYR A 157 -11.17 -18.52 21.10
N ILE A 158 -11.39 -19.03 19.89
CA ILE A 158 -10.42 -18.93 18.80
C ILE A 158 -10.83 -17.78 17.90
N GLU A 159 -9.96 -16.78 17.76
CA GLU A 159 -10.17 -15.68 16.84
C GLU A 159 -9.39 -15.92 15.54
N THR A 160 -10.01 -15.59 14.40
CA THR A 160 -9.35 -15.57 13.10
C THR A 160 -9.76 -14.35 12.27
N PHE A 161 -9.03 -14.10 11.19
CA PHE A 161 -9.34 -13.02 10.27
C PHE A 161 -10.33 -13.41 9.18
N ALA A 162 -11.14 -12.43 8.77
CA ALA A 162 -11.69 -12.34 7.43
C ALA A 162 -11.02 -11.14 6.76
N TYR A 163 -9.88 -11.37 6.12
CA TYR A 163 -8.94 -10.35 5.64
C TYR A 163 -8.42 -10.71 4.24
N GLN A 164 -8.34 -9.72 3.35
CA GLN A 164 -7.89 -9.91 1.96
C GLN A 164 -8.57 -11.12 1.29
N TYR A 165 -7.81 -12.19 0.98
CA TYR A 165 -8.32 -13.37 0.29
C TYR A 165 -9.40 -14.15 1.07
N THR A 166 -9.47 -14.01 2.40
CA THR A 166 -10.50 -14.63 3.25
C THR A 166 -11.62 -13.69 3.64
N ARG A 167 -11.65 -12.44 3.12
CA ARG A 167 -12.68 -11.44 3.48
C ARG A 167 -14.10 -11.90 3.16
N LYS A 168 -14.28 -12.59 2.03
CA LYS A 168 -15.58 -13.10 1.59
C LYS A 168 -16.02 -14.31 2.44
N PRO A 169 -17.24 -14.35 2.99
CA PRO A 169 -17.69 -15.50 3.77
C PRO A 169 -17.85 -16.78 2.91
N PRO A 170 -17.61 -17.96 3.49
CA PRO A 170 -17.88 -19.24 2.84
C PRO A 170 -19.39 -19.48 2.69
N LYS A 171 -19.77 -20.31 1.72
CA LYS A 171 -21.17 -20.54 1.35
C LYS A 171 -21.89 -21.53 2.27
N HIS A 172 -21.20 -22.55 2.77
CA HIS A 172 -21.78 -23.68 3.48
C HIS A 172 -21.24 -23.83 4.91
N VAL A 173 -19.92 -23.83 5.09
CA VAL A 173 -19.33 -23.91 6.44
C VAL A 173 -19.64 -22.65 7.24
N LYS A 174 -19.88 -22.79 8.55
CA LYS A 174 -20.15 -21.68 9.46
C LYS A 174 -19.20 -21.74 10.66
N PRO A 175 -18.76 -20.59 11.21
CA PRO A 175 -17.97 -20.57 12.44
C PRO A 175 -18.75 -21.18 13.62
N ARG A 176 -18.05 -21.91 14.50
CA ARG A 176 -18.61 -22.42 15.78
C ARG A 176 -18.90 -21.30 16.78
N ASP A 177 -19.64 -21.61 17.85
CA ASP A 177 -20.04 -20.66 18.91
C ASP A 177 -18.86 -20.09 19.70
N ASN A 178 -17.75 -20.83 19.78
CA ASN A 178 -16.48 -20.40 20.39
C ASN A 178 -15.46 -19.88 19.36
N VAL A 179 -15.90 -19.53 18.14
CA VAL A 179 -15.07 -18.89 17.12
C VAL A 179 -15.46 -17.42 16.96
N ILE A 180 -14.44 -16.56 16.92
CA ILE A 180 -14.56 -15.14 16.60
C ILE A 180 -14.02 -14.91 15.18
N VAL A 181 -14.84 -14.33 14.32
CA VAL A 181 -14.40 -13.83 13.02
C VAL A 181 -14.15 -12.33 13.15
N ARG A 182 -12.93 -11.89 12.88
CA ARG A 182 -12.57 -10.47 12.83
C ARG A 182 -12.46 -10.02 11.38
N LEU A 183 -13.49 -9.30 10.90
CA LEU A 183 -13.57 -8.78 9.55
C LEU A 183 -12.83 -7.43 9.44
N CYS A 184 -12.01 -7.27 8.41
CA CYS A 184 -11.18 -6.08 8.22
C CYS A 184 -11.72 -5.18 7.10
N SER A 185 -11.60 -3.86 7.26
CA SER A 185 -12.07 -2.83 6.31
C SER A 185 -10.93 -2.16 5.50
N ILE A 186 -9.78 -2.82 5.37
CA ILE A 186 -8.54 -2.20 4.83
C ILE A 186 -8.71 -1.60 3.43
N GLU A 187 -9.58 -2.19 2.59
CA GLU A 187 -9.81 -1.74 1.22
C GLU A 187 -10.91 -0.67 1.08
N CYS A 188 -11.49 -0.23 2.20
CA CYS A 188 -12.59 0.73 2.21
C CYS A 188 -12.14 2.18 1.92
N ASP A 189 -13.12 2.97 1.50
CA ASP A 189 -13.04 4.42 1.35
C ASP A 189 -13.55 5.10 2.64
N PHE A 190 -12.69 5.91 3.26
CA PHE A 190 -12.96 6.64 4.49
C PHE A 190 -13.33 8.11 4.26
N SER A 191 -13.54 8.56 3.01
CA SER A 191 -14.13 9.88 2.74
C SER A 191 -15.66 9.86 2.84
N ARG A 192 -16.27 8.67 2.76
CA ARG A 192 -17.72 8.46 2.83
C ARG A 192 -18.04 7.39 3.87
N PRO A 193 -19.22 7.45 4.52
CA PRO A 193 -19.64 6.40 5.45
C PRO A 193 -19.63 5.01 4.79
N LEU A 194 -19.27 3.97 5.53
CA LEU A 194 -19.26 2.58 5.04
C LEU A 194 -20.63 2.12 4.51
N ALA A 195 -21.71 2.74 4.98
CA ALA A 195 -23.08 2.47 4.54
C ALA A 195 -23.44 3.13 3.19
N ASP A 196 -22.62 4.06 2.66
CA ASP A 196 -22.90 4.76 1.42
C ASP A 196 -22.87 3.79 0.22
N ARG A 197 -24.01 3.66 -0.47
CA ARG A 197 -24.16 2.76 -1.62
C ARG A 197 -23.42 3.26 -2.87
N LYS A 198 -23.08 4.55 -2.91
CA LYS A 198 -22.36 5.17 -4.04
C LYS A 198 -20.88 4.82 -4.01
N SER A 199 -20.29 4.65 -2.82
CA SER A 199 -18.86 4.31 -2.71
C SER A 199 -18.57 2.96 -3.36
N ARG A 200 -17.66 2.96 -4.34
CA ARG A 200 -17.23 1.77 -5.07
C ARG A 200 -16.49 0.79 -4.17
N LEU A 201 -15.54 1.31 -3.40
CA LEU A 201 -14.71 0.56 -2.47
C LEU A 201 -15.50 -0.01 -1.28
N ASN A 202 -16.54 0.68 -0.80
CA ASN A 202 -17.32 0.21 0.37
C ASN A 202 -18.35 -0.88 0.02
N ARG A 203 -18.79 -1.01 -1.24
CA ARG A 203 -19.82 -1.99 -1.65
C ARG A 203 -19.44 -3.45 -1.36
N PRO A 204 -18.22 -3.94 -1.69
CA PRO A 204 -17.78 -5.28 -1.31
C PRO A 204 -17.86 -5.51 0.20
N PHE A 205 -17.33 -4.58 1.01
CA PHE A 205 -17.37 -4.68 2.47
C PHE A 205 -18.80 -4.71 3.02
N GLN A 206 -19.71 -3.88 2.50
CA GLN A 206 -21.12 -3.90 2.86
C GLN A 206 -21.78 -5.26 2.60
N LYS A 207 -21.38 -5.95 1.54
CA LYS A 207 -21.88 -7.29 1.23
C LYS A 207 -21.30 -8.33 2.20
N ASP A 208 -20.00 -8.25 2.45
CA ASP A 208 -19.28 -9.19 3.30
C ASP A 208 -19.76 -9.11 4.75
N ILE A 209 -19.87 -7.91 5.34
CA ILE A 209 -20.36 -7.74 6.72
C ILE A 209 -21.81 -8.25 6.89
N LYS A 210 -22.69 -7.98 5.92
CA LYS A 210 -24.08 -8.49 5.93
C LYS A 210 -24.16 -10.00 5.85
N ALA A 211 -23.21 -10.63 5.16
CA ALA A 211 -23.17 -12.07 5.01
C ALA A 211 -22.52 -12.74 6.24
N TRP A 212 -21.42 -12.19 6.75
CA TRP A 212 -20.80 -12.63 8.01
C TRP A 212 -21.74 -12.51 9.20
N ALA A 213 -22.46 -11.38 9.33
CA ALA A 213 -23.42 -11.16 10.42
C ALA A 213 -24.58 -12.18 10.47
N LYS A 214 -24.81 -12.93 9.37
CA LYS A 214 -25.81 -14.01 9.33
C LYS A 214 -25.27 -15.36 9.80
N ILE A 215 -23.96 -15.60 9.71
CA ILE A 215 -23.37 -16.92 9.92
C ILE A 215 -22.40 -16.98 11.09
N ALA A 216 -21.75 -15.87 11.45
CA ALA A 216 -20.80 -15.80 12.55
C ALA A 216 -21.52 -15.46 13.86
N PRO A 217 -21.49 -16.34 14.89
CA PRO A 217 -22.09 -16.03 16.18
C PRO A 217 -21.32 -14.92 16.91
N ASN A 218 -20.01 -14.79 16.66
CA ASN A 218 -19.16 -13.72 17.19
C ASN A 218 -18.44 -13.02 16.04
N LEU A 219 -19.01 -11.90 15.60
CA LEU A 219 -18.40 -11.03 14.60
C LEU A 219 -17.73 -9.84 15.28
N CYS A 220 -16.47 -9.59 14.94
CA CYS A 220 -15.71 -8.43 15.37
C CYS A 220 -15.11 -7.72 14.16
N ILE A 221 -14.66 -6.48 14.35
CA ILE A 221 -14.12 -5.63 13.30
C ILE A 221 -12.69 -5.21 13.64
N TRP A 222 -11.86 -5.21 12.60
CA TRP A 222 -10.63 -4.44 12.54
C TRP A 222 -10.86 -3.30 11.54
N ASP A 223 -11.03 -2.08 12.05
CA ASP A 223 -11.22 -0.87 11.27
C ASP A 223 -9.95 -0.01 11.25
N TYR A 224 -9.88 0.98 10.37
CA TYR A 224 -8.70 1.81 10.16
C TYR A 224 -9.09 3.29 10.13
N THR A 225 -8.43 4.13 10.94
CA THR A 225 -8.84 5.53 11.12
C THR A 225 -7.74 6.54 10.80
N GLN A 226 -6.58 6.06 10.38
CA GLN A 226 -5.37 6.84 10.13
C GLN A 226 -4.86 6.63 8.71
N ASN A 227 -4.14 7.64 8.17
CA ASN A 227 -3.35 7.45 6.97
C ASN A 227 -2.03 6.73 7.31
N TRP A 228 -1.90 5.50 6.85
CA TRP A 228 -0.72 4.64 6.96
C TRP A 228 0.34 4.96 5.90
N TYR A 229 0.00 5.72 4.84
CA TYR A 229 1.03 6.29 3.96
C TYR A 229 1.92 7.29 4.70
N CYS A 230 1.35 8.07 5.62
CA CYS A 230 2.11 8.88 6.55
C CYS A 230 1.23 9.27 7.75
N HIS A 231 1.67 8.98 8.97
CA HIS A 231 0.99 9.36 10.20
C HIS A 231 0.89 10.88 10.39
N GLN A 232 1.79 11.65 9.77
CA GLN A 232 1.73 13.12 9.67
C GLN A 232 1.00 13.59 8.40
N GLY A 233 0.42 12.68 7.62
CA GLY A 233 -0.40 13.06 6.48
C GLY A 233 -1.83 13.39 6.92
N PRO A 234 -2.41 14.54 6.49
CA PRO A 234 -3.82 14.83 6.72
C PRO A 234 -4.74 13.69 6.25
N HIS A 235 -5.71 13.31 7.08
CA HIS A 235 -6.67 12.27 6.77
C HIS A 235 -8.10 12.70 7.18
N PRO A 236 -8.84 13.41 6.30
CA PRO A 236 -10.08 14.11 6.65
C PRO A 236 -11.29 13.17 6.74
N ASN A 237 -11.29 12.27 7.74
CA ASN A 237 -12.31 11.23 7.93
C ASN A 237 -13.17 11.43 9.20
N PHE A 238 -13.18 12.62 9.79
CA PHE A 238 -13.87 12.89 11.07
C PHE A 238 -15.37 12.58 11.02
N HIS A 239 -16.04 12.96 9.93
CA HIS A 239 -17.48 12.81 9.74
C HIS A 239 -17.93 11.38 9.51
N VAL A 240 -17.01 10.44 9.24
CA VAL A 240 -17.35 9.02 9.01
C VAL A 240 -17.11 8.14 10.23
N LEU A 241 -16.32 8.57 11.22
CA LEU A 241 -15.92 7.75 12.37
C LEU A 241 -17.15 7.17 13.10
N GLN A 242 -18.06 8.03 13.55
CA GLN A 242 -19.26 7.57 14.24
C GLN A 242 -20.26 6.85 13.31
N PRO A 243 -20.56 7.32 12.08
CA PRO A 243 -21.40 6.57 11.16
C PRO A 243 -20.89 5.16 10.86
N ASN A 244 -19.58 4.95 10.78
CA ASN A 244 -18.96 3.64 10.57
C ASN A 244 -19.15 2.74 11.79
N ILE A 245 -18.90 3.25 13.00
CA ILE A 245 -19.14 2.51 14.24
C ILE A 245 -20.63 2.14 14.40
N ARG A 246 -21.53 3.06 14.08
CA ARG A 246 -22.98 2.79 14.02
C ARG A 246 -23.29 1.68 13.02
N PHE A 247 -22.72 1.74 11.82
CA PHE A 247 -22.88 0.70 10.82
C PHE A 247 -22.43 -0.68 11.33
N PHE A 248 -21.33 -0.78 12.07
CA PHE A 248 -20.90 -2.03 12.70
C PHE A 248 -21.92 -2.53 13.74
N ALA A 249 -22.39 -1.63 14.62
CA ALA A 249 -23.39 -1.98 15.64
C ALA A 249 -24.69 -2.52 15.02
N ASP A 250 -25.15 -1.92 13.92
CA ASP A 250 -26.35 -2.34 13.19
C ASP A 250 -26.19 -3.73 12.54
N HIS A 251 -24.96 -4.21 12.36
CA HIS A 251 -24.62 -5.53 11.82
C HIS A 251 -24.18 -6.54 12.89
N ARG A 252 -24.60 -6.33 14.16
CA ARG A 252 -24.39 -7.27 15.28
C ARG A 252 -22.92 -7.53 15.64
N VAL A 253 -22.04 -6.58 15.33
CA VAL A 253 -20.63 -6.63 15.72
C VAL A 253 -20.52 -6.54 17.26
N LYS A 254 -19.74 -7.44 17.86
CA LYS A 254 -19.54 -7.54 19.32
C LYS A 254 -18.26 -6.85 19.80
N GLY A 255 -17.32 -6.59 18.90
CA GLY A 255 -16.06 -5.94 19.21
C GLY A 255 -15.51 -5.19 18.01
N VAL A 256 -14.94 -4.01 18.28
CA VAL A 256 -14.32 -3.17 17.27
C VAL A 256 -12.93 -2.77 17.75
N PHE A 257 -11.96 -2.91 16.86
CA PHE A 257 -10.64 -2.34 16.99
C PHE A 257 -10.45 -1.28 15.91
N GLU A 258 -10.28 -0.03 16.33
CA GLU A 258 -10.03 1.13 15.47
C GLU A 258 -8.52 1.35 15.38
N GLN A 259 -7.90 0.84 14.31
CA GLN A 259 -6.46 0.92 14.13
C GLN A 259 -6.04 2.32 13.68
N ALA A 260 -5.13 2.90 14.46
CA ALA A 260 -4.43 4.15 14.19
C ALA A 260 -2.92 3.98 14.44
N SER A 261 -2.16 5.07 14.57
CA SER A 261 -0.69 5.07 14.82
C SER A 261 -0.34 4.82 16.30
N PRO A 262 0.18 3.63 16.67
CA PRO A 262 0.64 3.38 18.04
C PRO A 262 2.09 3.85 18.26
N SER A 263 2.89 3.89 17.19
CA SER A 263 4.36 3.88 17.27
C SER A 263 4.95 5.26 17.56
N SER A 264 4.26 6.35 17.17
CA SER A 264 4.74 7.72 17.31
C SER A 264 3.66 8.66 17.84
N PRO A 265 4.00 9.66 18.68
CA PRO A 265 3.05 10.69 19.09
C PRO A 265 2.72 11.64 17.94
N HIS A 266 1.67 12.43 18.14
CA HIS A 266 1.25 13.55 17.29
C HIS A 266 0.86 13.15 15.87
N SER A 267 0.33 11.94 15.66
CA SER A 267 -0.32 11.60 14.38
C SER A 267 -1.59 12.46 14.17
N ASP A 268 -2.01 12.61 12.91
CA ASP A 268 -3.14 13.43 12.47
C ASP A 268 -4.34 13.41 13.45
N PHE A 269 -4.48 14.52 14.22
CA PHE A 269 -5.54 14.74 15.20
C PHE A 269 -5.82 13.58 16.18
N GLU A 270 -4.78 12.89 16.67
CA GLU A 270 -4.94 11.67 17.48
C GLU A 270 -5.88 11.81 18.69
N PHE A 271 -5.85 12.96 19.39
CA PHE A 271 -6.69 13.18 20.56
C PHE A 271 -8.16 13.41 20.18
N LEU A 272 -8.42 14.22 19.16
CA LEU A 272 -9.77 14.53 18.68
C LEU A 272 -10.43 13.29 18.08
N LYS A 273 -9.73 12.59 17.18
CA LYS A 273 -10.25 11.36 16.55
C LYS A 273 -10.47 10.28 17.59
N GLY A 274 -9.50 10.04 18.47
CA GLY A 274 -9.63 9.07 19.54
C GLY A 274 -10.77 9.39 20.52
N TYR A 275 -11.02 10.66 20.82
CA TYR A 275 -12.17 11.10 21.64
C TYR A 275 -13.50 10.74 20.97
N ILE A 276 -13.70 11.13 19.70
CA ILE A 276 -14.92 10.81 18.94
C ILE A 276 -15.12 9.29 18.87
N ILE A 277 -14.07 8.54 18.52
CA ILE A 277 -14.09 7.08 18.42
C ILE A 277 -14.47 6.44 19.76
N ALA A 278 -13.82 6.82 20.85
CA ALA A 278 -14.05 6.16 22.14
C ALA A 278 -15.48 6.42 22.64
N HIS A 279 -16.03 7.62 22.41
CA HIS A 279 -17.42 7.92 22.70
C HIS A 279 -18.39 7.13 21.81
N ALA A 280 -18.14 7.05 20.50
CA ALA A 280 -18.97 6.30 19.57
C ALA A 280 -18.92 4.77 19.81
N LEU A 281 -17.76 4.24 20.24
CA LEU A 281 -17.62 2.84 20.65
C LEU A 281 -18.42 2.53 21.92
N TRP A 282 -18.58 3.50 22.83
CA TRP A 282 -19.44 3.36 24.00
C TRP A 282 -20.93 3.48 23.65
N ASP A 283 -21.28 4.50 22.89
CA ASP A 283 -22.63 4.75 22.40
C ASP A 283 -22.61 5.08 20.90
N PRO A 284 -22.94 4.10 20.04
CA PRO A 284 -22.96 4.32 18.60
C PRO A 284 -24.04 5.32 18.15
N ALA A 285 -24.90 5.85 19.03
CA ALA A 285 -25.95 6.82 18.70
C ALA A 285 -25.51 8.27 18.87
N VAL A 286 -24.32 8.48 19.44
CA VAL A 286 -23.83 9.80 19.79
C VAL A 286 -23.76 10.71 18.57
N ASP A 287 -24.05 12.00 18.78
CA ASP A 287 -23.86 13.03 17.77
C ASP A 287 -22.36 13.37 17.66
N TRP A 288 -21.74 12.95 16.57
CA TRP A 288 -20.31 13.19 16.36
C TRP A 288 -19.98 14.68 16.18
N GLN A 289 -20.90 15.48 15.63
CA GLN A 289 -20.67 16.91 15.43
C GLN A 289 -20.65 17.62 16.78
N ALA A 290 -21.55 17.24 17.70
CA ALA A 290 -21.54 17.76 19.07
C ALA A 290 -20.24 17.40 19.81
N LEU A 291 -19.75 16.16 19.67
CA LEU A 291 -18.46 15.74 20.26
C LEU A 291 -17.27 16.50 19.65
N PHE A 292 -17.26 16.67 18.34
CA PHE A 292 -16.26 17.48 17.64
C PHE A 292 -16.29 18.92 18.15
N ASP A 293 -17.48 19.50 18.30
CA ASP A 293 -17.67 20.85 18.79
C ASP A 293 -17.18 21.03 20.22
N GLU A 294 -17.58 20.14 21.12
CA GLU A 294 -17.13 20.10 22.51
C GLU A 294 -15.60 19.99 22.60
N PHE A 295 -15.01 19.01 21.90
CA PHE A 295 -13.58 18.76 21.99
C PHE A 295 -12.77 19.93 21.44
N VAL A 296 -13.10 20.42 20.25
CA VAL A 296 -12.33 21.48 19.60
C VAL A 296 -12.36 22.76 20.44
N GLU A 297 -13.50 23.10 21.03
CA GLU A 297 -13.63 24.24 21.93
C GLU A 297 -12.78 24.06 23.20
N ALA A 298 -12.94 22.92 23.89
CA ALA A 298 -12.25 22.67 25.16
C ALA A 298 -10.73 22.48 25.00
N TYR A 299 -10.30 21.90 23.87
CA TYR A 299 -8.90 21.55 23.63
C TYR A 299 -8.12 22.71 22.98
N TYR A 300 -8.66 23.39 21.97
CA TYR A 300 -7.94 24.44 21.25
C TYR A 300 -8.26 25.86 21.73
N GLY A 301 -9.32 26.07 22.52
CA GLY A 301 -9.67 27.38 23.07
C GLY A 301 -9.76 28.46 22.00
N GLU A 302 -8.95 29.51 22.11
CA GLU A 302 -8.87 30.61 21.14
C GLU A 302 -8.56 30.14 19.70
N GLY A 303 -7.89 29.00 19.54
CA GLY A 303 -7.58 28.39 18.24
C GLY A 303 -8.75 27.62 17.62
N ALA A 304 -9.81 27.33 18.38
CA ALA A 304 -10.92 26.49 17.96
C ALA A 304 -11.56 26.90 16.63
N PRO A 305 -11.89 28.19 16.37
CA PRO A 305 -12.51 28.60 15.11
C PRO A 305 -11.65 28.27 13.88
N PHE A 306 -10.33 28.37 13.99
CA PHE A 306 -9.41 28.12 12.88
C PHE A 306 -9.17 26.64 12.64
N VAL A 307 -9.14 25.82 13.71
CA VAL A 307 -9.07 24.36 13.58
C VAL A 307 -10.34 23.83 12.90
N ARG A 308 -11.53 24.37 13.25
CA ARG A 308 -12.78 24.07 12.53
C ARG A 308 -12.67 24.43 11.05
N GLU A 309 -12.28 25.67 10.75
CA GLU A 309 -12.11 26.17 9.39
C GLU A 309 -11.19 25.27 8.56
N TYR A 310 -10.04 24.88 9.12
CA TYR A 310 -9.10 23.97 8.47
C TYR A 310 -9.71 22.60 8.18
N ILE A 311 -10.30 21.95 9.20
CA ILE A 311 -10.88 20.60 9.06
C ILE A 311 -12.03 20.60 8.05
N GLU A 312 -12.92 21.60 8.09
CA GLU A 312 -14.00 21.77 7.12
C GLU A 312 -13.47 21.94 5.70
N HIS A 313 -12.37 22.70 5.55
CA HIS A 313 -11.77 22.99 4.26
C HIS A 313 -11.14 21.75 3.61
N ILE A 314 -10.32 20.99 4.35
CA ILE A 314 -9.73 19.75 3.85
C ILE A 314 -10.78 18.66 3.59
N THR A 315 -11.83 18.59 4.44
CA THR A 315 -12.92 17.62 4.27
C THR A 315 -13.73 17.95 3.02
N ARG A 316 -14.05 19.22 2.80
CA ARG A 316 -14.77 19.67 1.61
C ARG A 316 -13.97 19.40 0.34
N LYS A 317 -12.67 19.72 0.32
CA LYS A 317 -11.78 19.42 -0.83
C LYS A 317 -11.82 17.94 -1.18
N ALA A 318 -11.59 17.06 -0.20
CA ALA A 318 -11.59 15.62 -0.42
C ALA A 318 -12.93 15.11 -0.98
N LEU A 319 -14.06 15.68 -0.54
CA LEU A 319 -15.39 15.31 -1.03
C LEU A 319 -15.70 15.86 -2.43
N GLU A 320 -15.32 17.11 -2.72
CA GLU A 320 -15.54 17.78 -4.01
C GLU A 320 -14.70 17.16 -5.13
N ASP A 321 -13.45 16.78 -4.81
CA ASP A 321 -12.54 16.06 -5.71
C ASP A 321 -12.90 14.56 -5.84
N GLU A 322 -13.92 14.09 -5.11
CA GLU A 322 -14.32 12.68 -5.03
C GLU A 322 -13.18 11.73 -4.67
N VAL A 323 -12.28 12.15 -3.76
CA VAL A 323 -11.13 11.36 -3.32
C VAL A 323 -11.61 10.06 -2.65
N GLU A 324 -11.16 8.92 -3.17
CA GLU A 324 -11.24 7.64 -2.49
C GLU A 324 -10.16 7.62 -1.38
N LEU A 325 -10.56 7.93 -0.14
CA LEU A 325 -9.62 8.11 0.96
C LEU A 325 -9.32 6.75 1.59
N THR A 326 -8.45 5.97 0.93
CA THR A 326 -7.90 4.73 1.49
C THR A 326 -6.88 5.01 2.59
N ILE A 327 -6.45 3.97 3.30
CA ILE A 327 -5.46 4.11 4.36
C ILE A 327 -4.03 4.33 3.85
N PHE A 328 -3.77 4.13 2.55
CA PHE A 328 -2.48 4.40 1.93
C PHE A 328 -2.59 5.57 0.94
N ASN A 329 -3.33 6.61 1.33
CA ASN A 329 -3.56 7.77 0.46
C ASN A 329 -2.32 8.69 0.45
N PRO A 330 -1.67 8.93 -0.69
CA PRO A 330 -0.48 9.77 -0.80
C PRO A 330 -0.77 11.27 -0.79
N MET A 331 -2.03 11.66 -0.53
CA MET A 331 -2.50 13.02 -0.33
C MET A 331 -2.39 13.92 -1.57
N TRP A 332 -2.61 13.38 -2.76
CA TRP A 332 -2.61 14.17 -4.01
C TRP A 332 -3.58 15.37 -3.98
N TRP A 333 -4.63 15.29 -3.16
CA TRP A 333 -5.64 16.35 -2.94
C TRP A 333 -5.15 17.51 -2.06
N MET A 334 -4.06 17.33 -1.30
CA MET A 334 -3.33 18.41 -0.65
C MET A 334 -2.43 19.10 -1.68
N ASP A 335 -3.03 19.68 -2.72
CA ASP A 335 -2.34 20.38 -3.80
C ASP A 335 -1.76 21.74 -3.34
N TYR A 336 -1.07 22.43 -4.26
CA TYR A 336 -0.47 23.74 -4.01
C TYR A 336 -1.46 24.73 -3.34
N ASP A 337 -2.66 24.86 -3.90
CA ASP A 337 -3.64 25.84 -3.44
C ASP A 337 -4.19 25.46 -2.05
N MET A 338 -4.44 24.17 -1.84
CA MET A 338 -4.89 23.63 -0.55
C MET A 338 -3.86 23.85 0.57
N VAL A 339 -2.57 23.62 0.29
CA VAL A 339 -1.50 23.88 1.26
C VAL A 339 -1.41 25.37 1.60
N VAL A 340 -1.44 26.27 0.60
CA VAL A 340 -1.37 27.72 0.84
C VAL A 340 -2.56 28.20 1.69
N GLN A 341 -3.76 27.67 1.41
CA GLN A 341 -4.95 27.97 2.19
C GLN A 341 -4.83 27.46 3.63
N ALA A 342 -4.36 26.23 3.83
CA ALA A 342 -4.12 25.68 5.15
C ALA A 342 -3.10 26.52 5.95
N GLN A 343 -1.97 26.90 5.34
CA GLN A 343 -0.98 27.79 5.95
C GLN A 343 -1.59 29.12 6.38
N THR A 344 -2.39 29.74 5.50
CA THR A 344 -3.07 31.01 5.82
C THR A 344 -4.02 30.89 7.02
N ILE A 345 -4.72 29.76 7.16
CA ILE A 345 -5.59 29.51 8.31
C ILE A 345 -4.76 29.41 9.60
N PHE A 346 -3.65 28.66 9.57
CA PHE A 346 -2.78 28.50 10.73
C PHE A 346 -2.03 29.79 11.10
N GLU A 347 -1.62 30.61 10.13
CA GLU A 347 -1.04 31.94 10.39
C GLU A 347 -2.02 32.82 11.18
N ARG A 348 -3.30 32.86 10.77
CA ARG A 348 -4.36 33.56 11.50
C ARG A 348 -4.57 32.99 12.90
N ALA A 349 -4.51 31.66 13.04
CA ALA A 349 -4.65 30.98 14.32
C ALA A 349 -3.50 31.35 15.29
N PHE A 350 -2.25 31.27 14.84
CA PHE A 350 -1.08 31.62 15.67
C PHE A 350 -1.03 33.10 16.05
N ALA A 351 -1.62 33.99 15.26
CA ALA A 351 -1.75 35.40 15.59
C ALA A 351 -2.86 35.68 16.61
N ALA A 352 -3.91 34.85 16.65
CA ALA A 352 -5.05 35.02 17.55
C ALA A 352 -4.87 34.36 18.92
N VAL A 353 -4.09 33.27 19.00
CA VAL A 353 -3.92 32.49 20.24
C VAL A 353 -2.87 33.11 21.14
N THR A 354 -3.27 33.39 22.38
CA THR A 354 -2.44 33.95 23.46
C THR A 354 -2.16 32.96 24.58
N ASP A 355 -3.07 32.00 24.83
CA ASP A 355 -2.85 30.93 25.82
C ASP A 355 -1.75 29.96 25.36
N ALA A 356 -0.77 29.71 26.24
CA ALA A 356 0.38 28.87 25.92
C ALA A 356 0.02 27.41 25.64
N THR A 357 -0.99 26.87 26.35
CA THR A 357 -1.42 25.47 26.17
C THR A 357 -2.17 25.31 24.85
N ALA A 358 -3.06 26.25 24.53
CA ALA A 358 -3.75 26.30 23.25
C ALA A 358 -2.77 26.45 22.09
N ARG A 359 -1.73 27.27 22.26
CA ARG A 359 -0.67 27.48 21.27
C ARG A 359 0.10 26.18 21.00
N GLU A 360 0.57 25.48 22.03
CA GLU A 360 1.26 24.21 21.89
C GLU A 360 0.39 23.16 21.16
N ARG A 361 -0.89 23.08 21.51
CA ARG A 361 -1.83 22.16 20.83
C ARG A 361 -2.02 22.51 19.35
N LEU A 362 -2.01 23.81 19.03
CA LEU A 362 -2.06 24.29 17.65
C LEU A 362 -0.78 23.95 16.88
N GLU A 363 0.40 23.98 17.51
CA GLU A 363 1.66 23.52 16.92
C GLU A 363 1.56 22.05 16.49
N TYR A 364 1.01 21.18 17.33
CA TYR A 364 0.77 19.78 16.95
C TYR A 364 -0.19 19.63 15.77
N ALA A 365 -1.28 20.40 15.75
CA ALA A 365 -2.25 20.37 14.65
C ALA A 365 -1.67 20.91 13.33
N HIS A 366 -0.60 21.71 13.40
CA HIS A 366 0.07 22.29 12.25
C HIS A 366 1.11 21.36 11.61
N LEU A 367 1.61 20.35 12.35
CA LEU A 367 2.61 19.40 11.85
C LEU A 367 2.22 18.73 10.52
N PRO A 368 0.96 18.25 10.35
CA PRO A 368 0.55 17.67 9.07
C PRO A 368 0.55 18.65 7.90
N VAL A 369 0.28 19.93 8.15
CA VAL A 369 0.30 20.99 7.11
C VAL A 369 1.75 21.28 6.69
N GLN A 370 2.68 21.32 7.63
CA GLN A 370 4.11 21.51 7.33
C GLN A 370 4.69 20.31 6.58
N TYR A 371 4.29 19.09 6.94
CA TYR A 371 4.62 17.89 6.16
C TYR A 371 4.10 18.02 4.72
N ALA A 372 2.81 18.34 4.56
CA ALA A 372 2.19 18.51 3.25
C ALA A 372 2.91 19.59 2.44
N ALA A 373 3.30 20.72 3.02
CA ALA A 373 4.06 21.76 2.30
C ALA A 373 5.40 21.27 1.75
N LEU A 374 6.06 20.31 2.41
CA LEU A 374 7.31 19.73 1.91
C LEU A 374 7.07 18.77 0.74
N VAL A 375 6.05 17.92 0.84
CA VAL A 375 5.87 16.73 -0.02
C VAL A 375 4.69 16.79 -0.98
N CYS A 376 3.84 17.82 -0.93
CA CYS A 376 2.66 17.92 -1.77
C CYS A 376 3.01 17.90 -3.24
N GLN A 377 2.03 17.52 -4.04
CA GLN A 377 2.15 17.60 -5.48
C GLN A 377 2.37 19.07 -5.91
N PRO A 378 3.38 19.35 -6.75
CA PRO A 378 3.60 20.70 -7.25
C PRO A 378 2.46 21.14 -8.19
N LYS A 379 2.39 22.42 -8.49
CA LYS A 379 1.73 22.91 -9.70
C LYS A 379 2.67 22.71 -10.88
N ILE A 380 2.16 22.21 -12.01
CA ILE A 380 2.93 22.03 -13.24
C ILE A 380 2.33 22.86 -14.37
N GLU A 381 3.20 23.52 -15.11
CA GLU A 381 2.85 24.20 -16.35
C GLU A 381 3.79 23.71 -17.45
N PHE A 382 3.26 23.36 -18.63
CA PHE A 382 4.08 22.94 -19.77
C PHE A 382 4.15 24.06 -20.81
N THR A 383 5.35 24.48 -21.20
CA THR A 383 5.54 25.59 -22.17
C THR A 383 5.80 25.11 -23.60
N GLY A 384 5.85 23.80 -23.85
CA GLY A 384 6.12 23.20 -25.16
C GLY A 384 7.46 22.46 -25.26
N ASP A 385 8.45 22.92 -24.49
CA ASP A 385 9.83 22.40 -24.47
C ASP A 385 10.34 22.14 -23.04
N LYS A 386 9.63 22.62 -22.02
CA LYS A 386 9.93 22.39 -20.61
C LYS A 386 8.67 22.38 -19.74
N TYR A 387 8.80 21.77 -18.57
CA TYR A 387 7.87 21.82 -17.47
C TYR A 387 8.35 22.83 -16.43
N ILE A 388 7.45 23.71 -15.99
CA ILE A 388 7.64 24.59 -14.85
C ILE A 388 6.95 23.94 -13.67
N VAL A 389 7.72 23.59 -12.66
CA VAL A 389 7.26 22.91 -11.45
C VAL A 389 7.35 23.89 -10.28
N THR A 390 6.20 24.23 -9.71
CA THR A 390 6.08 25.19 -8.60
C THR A 390 5.49 24.50 -7.37
N ARG A 391 6.15 24.59 -6.21
CA ARG A 391 5.65 24.07 -4.93
C ARG A 391 5.27 25.21 -4.00
N PRO A 392 4.33 24.98 -3.05
CA PRO A 392 3.98 25.99 -2.09
C PRO A 392 5.19 26.34 -1.20
N PRO A 393 5.18 27.55 -0.60
CA PRO A 393 6.14 27.90 0.43
C PRO A 393 6.18 26.82 1.51
N SER A 394 7.37 26.49 2.00
CA SER A 394 7.57 25.54 3.09
C SER A 394 8.73 26.00 3.95
N GLN A 395 8.79 25.48 5.17
CA GLN A 395 10.04 25.44 5.92
C GLN A 395 11.10 24.63 5.15
N THR A 396 12.36 24.80 5.53
CA THR A 396 13.42 23.90 5.11
C THR A 396 13.24 22.50 5.71
N PHE A 397 13.85 21.49 5.09
CA PHE A 397 13.85 20.14 5.64
C PHE A 397 14.43 20.09 7.05
N ASP A 398 15.54 20.79 7.29
CA ASP A 398 16.19 20.82 8.61
C ASP A 398 15.29 21.50 9.67
N GLU A 399 14.64 22.62 9.35
CA GLU A 399 13.68 23.27 10.27
C GLU A 399 12.50 22.36 10.61
N TYR A 400 11.92 21.69 9.61
CA TYR A 400 10.83 20.74 9.85
C TYR A 400 11.31 19.52 10.64
N TRP A 401 12.52 19.02 10.34
CA TRP A 401 13.15 17.90 11.02
C TRP A 401 13.40 18.22 12.50
N GLU A 402 13.95 19.40 12.80
CA GLU A 402 14.13 19.86 14.18
C GLU A 402 12.78 19.95 14.91
N MET A 403 11.76 20.55 14.27
CA MET A 403 10.43 20.67 14.85
C MET A 403 9.80 19.32 15.21
N ILE A 404 9.80 18.33 14.30
CA ILE A 404 9.20 17.01 14.59
C ILE A 404 10.01 16.22 15.63
N MET A 405 11.34 16.41 15.66
CA MET A 405 12.20 15.80 16.67
C MET A 405 11.97 16.40 18.05
N ASP A 406 11.80 17.72 18.15
CA ASP A 406 11.48 18.43 19.39
C ASP A 406 10.13 17.99 19.98
N HIS A 407 9.16 17.66 19.13
CA HIS A 407 7.88 17.08 19.53
C HIS A 407 7.95 15.55 19.79
N GLY A 408 9.13 14.93 19.67
CA GLY A 408 9.31 13.50 19.96
C GLY A 408 8.65 12.56 18.95
N VAL A 409 8.40 13.02 17.73
CA VAL A 409 7.93 12.16 16.63
C VAL A 409 9.06 11.18 16.30
N THR A 410 8.73 9.89 16.26
CA THR A 410 9.73 8.81 16.05
C THR A 410 9.46 7.99 14.80
N HIS A 411 8.24 8.03 14.28
CA HIS A 411 7.83 7.27 13.10
C HIS A 411 6.86 8.12 12.27
N LEU A 412 7.02 8.07 10.94
CA LEU A 412 6.03 8.61 10.01
C LEU A 412 5.17 7.52 9.38
N GLN A 413 5.55 6.24 9.49
CA GLN A 413 4.77 5.08 9.08
C GLN A 413 5.01 3.96 10.12
N ASP A 414 4.95 2.69 9.71
CA ASP A 414 5.57 1.60 10.49
C ASP A 414 7.10 1.69 10.52
N THR A 415 7.68 2.52 9.66
CA THR A 415 9.12 2.77 9.59
C THR A 415 9.56 3.92 10.49
N PRO A 416 10.82 3.89 10.98
CA PRO A 416 11.39 4.98 11.76
C PRO A 416 11.43 6.29 10.96
N ILE A 417 11.41 7.41 11.67
CA ILE A 417 11.48 8.75 11.06
C ILE A 417 12.77 9.00 10.26
N SER A 418 13.84 8.25 10.49
CA SER A 418 15.07 8.30 9.67
C SER A 418 14.81 8.07 8.19
N ASP A 419 13.85 7.20 7.86
CA ASP A 419 13.54 6.84 6.48
C ASP A 419 12.96 8.04 5.71
N PHE A 420 12.35 9.00 6.42
CA PHE A 420 11.92 10.26 5.81
C PHE A 420 13.08 11.14 5.39
N ARG A 421 14.14 11.20 6.22
CA ARG A 421 15.38 11.88 5.86
C ARG A 421 16.03 11.22 4.65
N ASP A 422 16.00 9.90 4.60
CA ASP A 422 16.50 9.18 3.44
C ASP A 422 15.64 9.46 2.20
N ARG A 423 14.32 9.46 2.33
CA ARG A 423 13.39 9.75 1.23
C ARG A 423 13.60 11.14 0.60
N LEU A 424 13.81 12.18 1.42
CA LEU A 424 14.03 13.54 0.93
C LEU A 424 15.51 13.90 0.73
N ASN A 425 16.42 12.94 0.85
CA ASN A 425 17.86 13.18 0.79
C ASN A 425 18.34 14.27 1.77
N GLY A 426 17.65 14.39 2.90
CA GLY A 426 17.87 15.44 3.90
C GLY A 426 17.76 16.86 3.36
N ALA A 427 17.05 17.10 2.26
CA ALA A 427 16.97 18.39 1.62
C ALA A 427 15.53 18.77 1.26
N THR A 428 15.25 20.07 1.30
CA THR A 428 13.97 20.61 0.82
C THR A 428 13.90 20.48 -0.70
N PRO A 429 12.87 19.86 -1.29
CA PRO A 429 12.70 19.87 -2.74
C PRO A 429 12.60 21.32 -3.26
N PRO A 430 13.15 21.63 -4.45
CA PRO A 430 13.12 22.98 -4.99
C PRO A 430 11.68 23.49 -5.12
N ARG A 431 11.45 24.71 -4.64
CA ARG A 431 10.14 25.37 -4.71
C ARG A 431 9.79 25.80 -6.14
N TYR A 432 10.81 26.00 -6.97
CA TYR A 432 10.69 26.30 -8.39
C TYR A 432 11.73 25.48 -9.16
N LEU A 433 11.31 24.79 -10.21
CA LEU A 433 12.17 23.99 -11.07
C LEU A 433 11.71 24.12 -12.53
N GLU A 434 12.65 24.36 -13.43
CA GLU A 434 12.44 24.26 -14.87
C GLU A 434 13.05 22.95 -15.37
N ALA A 435 12.19 21.99 -15.68
CA ALA A 435 12.57 20.66 -16.15
C ALA A 435 12.45 20.60 -17.68
N HIS A 436 13.57 20.50 -18.37
CA HIS A 436 13.61 20.51 -19.83
C HIS A 436 13.23 19.15 -20.43
N VAL A 437 12.56 19.19 -21.60
CA VAL A 437 12.23 18.00 -22.38
C VAL A 437 13.31 17.76 -23.42
N GLU A 438 13.94 16.60 -23.34
CA GLU A 438 14.84 16.07 -24.35
C GLU A 438 14.05 15.21 -25.34
N LYS A 439 14.08 15.60 -26.61
CA LYS A 439 13.35 14.89 -27.67
C LYS A 439 14.28 13.97 -28.46
N LEU A 440 13.83 12.73 -28.67
CA LEU A 440 14.37 11.77 -29.64
C LEU A 440 13.28 11.48 -30.67
N GLU A 441 13.60 11.58 -31.96
CA GLU A 441 12.61 11.50 -33.02
C GLU A 441 13.18 10.88 -34.29
N ASN A 442 12.42 9.96 -34.91
CA ASN A 442 12.69 9.45 -36.25
C ASN A 442 11.37 9.35 -37.06
N GLU A 443 11.33 8.61 -38.17
CA GLU A 443 10.15 8.48 -39.01
C GLU A 443 8.97 7.75 -38.35
N TYR A 444 9.23 6.96 -37.31
CA TYR A 444 8.24 6.09 -36.65
C TYR A 444 7.81 6.64 -35.29
N TYR A 445 8.76 7.11 -34.48
CA TYR A 445 8.50 7.50 -33.09
C TYR A 445 8.93 8.93 -32.78
N GLU A 446 8.22 9.54 -31.83
CA GLU A 446 8.65 10.75 -31.11
C GLU A 446 8.62 10.43 -29.61
N ILE A 447 9.76 10.62 -28.94
CA ILE A 447 9.98 10.23 -27.55
C ILE A 447 10.41 11.47 -26.76
N TRP A 448 9.75 11.72 -25.64
CA TRP A 448 10.09 12.82 -24.74
C TRP A 448 10.66 12.27 -23.44
N VAL A 449 11.86 12.73 -23.12
CA VAL A 449 12.63 12.32 -21.95
C VAL A 449 12.84 13.53 -21.05
N VAL A 450 12.60 13.41 -19.76
CA VAL A 450 12.75 14.54 -18.81
C VAL A 450 13.80 14.18 -17.75
N PRO A 451 15.06 14.66 -17.88
CA PRO A 451 16.14 14.34 -16.94
C PRO A 451 15.81 14.62 -15.47
N ASP A 452 15.08 15.71 -15.21
CA ASP A 452 14.68 16.14 -13.86
C ASP A 452 13.49 15.36 -13.27
N PHE A 453 12.85 14.48 -14.04
CA PHE A 453 11.80 13.57 -13.54
C PHE A 453 12.35 12.15 -13.45
N ALA A 454 13.46 11.98 -12.72
CA ALA A 454 14.19 10.73 -12.64
C ALA A 454 14.56 10.15 -14.03
N GLY A 455 14.86 11.04 -14.98
CA GLY A 455 15.17 10.65 -16.35
C GLY A 455 14.00 10.12 -17.17
N ALA A 456 12.78 10.06 -16.64
CA ALA A 456 11.68 9.29 -17.21
C ALA A 456 11.37 9.66 -18.68
N ILE A 457 11.01 8.64 -19.45
CA ILE A 457 10.27 8.83 -20.70
C ILE A 457 8.83 9.13 -20.32
N VAL A 458 8.38 10.34 -20.62
CA VAL A 458 7.03 10.83 -20.27
C VAL A 458 6.07 10.76 -21.44
N ARG A 459 6.60 10.61 -22.66
CA ARG A 459 5.81 10.56 -23.89
C ARG A 459 6.43 9.65 -24.92
N TRP A 460 5.58 8.88 -25.60
CA TRP A 460 5.99 8.06 -26.73
C TRP A 460 4.88 8.02 -27.76
N ILE A 461 5.05 8.75 -28.86
CA ILE A 461 4.10 8.79 -29.95
C ILE A 461 4.52 7.79 -31.02
N ASP A 462 3.63 6.86 -31.37
CA ASP A 462 3.69 6.10 -32.62
C ASP A 462 3.08 6.93 -33.75
N LYS A 463 3.91 7.42 -34.67
CA LYS A 463 3.50 8.32 -35.76
C LYS A 463 2.61 7.63 -36.78
N ALA A 464 2.73 6.32 -36.94
CA ALA A 464 1.92 5.56 -37.89
C ALA A 464 0.45 5.51 -37.47
N SER A 465 0.17 5.29 -36.17
CA SER A 465 -1.19 5.28 -35.63
C SER A 465 -1.64 6.63 -35.04
N GLY A 466 -0.70 7.55 -34.78
CA GLY A 466 -0.93 8.82 -34.07
C GLY A 466 -1.18 8.65 -32.58
N LYS A 467 -0.89 7.47 -32.02
CA LYS A 467 -1.19 7.11 -30.63
C LYS A 467 -0.02 7.47 -29.72
N ASP A 468 -0.34 8.04 -28.56
CA ASP A 468 0.59 8.09 -27.43
C ASP A 468 0.50 6.77 -26.67
N LEU A 469 1.63 6.12 -26.46
CA LEU A 469 1.73 4.89 -25.68
C LEU A 469 1.80 5.15 -24.19
N LEU A 470 2.07 6.41 -23.83
CA LEU A 470 2.27 6.87 -22.46
C LEU A 470 1.27 8.00 -22.14
N GLU A 471 1.11 8.29 -20.86
CA GLU A 471 0.34 9.46 -20.39
C GLU A 471 1.14 10.38 -19.45
N GLY A 472 2.38 10.00 -19.11
CA GLY A 472 3.21 10.70 -18.14
C GLY A 472 3.40 12.19 -18.41
N HIS A 473 3.38 12.63 -19.66
CA HIS A 473 3.48 14.04 -20.02
C HIS A 473 2.34 14.92 -19.44
N LYS A 474 1.24 14.30 -18.99
CA LYS A 474 0.12 14.92 -18.27
C LYS A 474 0.08 14.48 -16.80
N THR A 475 0.44 13.24 -16.51
CA THR A 475 0.18 12.58 -15.22
C THR A 475 1.45 12.24 -14.43
N PHE A 476 2.61 12.82 -14.76
CA PHE A 476 3.88 12.42 -14.09
C PHE A 476 3.81 12.50 -12.56
N GLN A 477 3.01 13.42 -12.03
CA GLN A 477 2.75 13.62 -10.59
C GLN A 477 2.26 12.36 -9.90
N ASP A 478 1.45 11.59 -10.61
CA ASP A 478 0.82 10.39 -10.10
C ASP A 478 1.74 9.17 -10.28
N GLY A 479 2.94 9.37 -10.85
CA GLY A 479 3.87 8.30 -11.23
C GLY A 479 3.40 7.46 -12.42
N ARG A 480 2.31 7.88 -13.09
CA ARG A 480 1.59 7.07 -14.05
C ARG A 480 2.04 7.27 -15.49
N GLY A 481 2.16 6.18 -16.24
CA GLY A 481 2.39 6.17 -17.68
C GLY A 481 3.81 6.62 -18.04
N LEU A 482 4.79 6.08 -17.32
CA LEU A 482 6.21 6.42 -17.41
C LEU A 482 7.04 5.20 -17.79
N VAL A 483 8.19 5.44 -18.43
CA VAL A 483 9.27 4.45 -18.53
C VAL A 483 10.50 4.98 -17.81
N HIS A 484 10.96 4.27 -16.78
CA HIS A 484 12.12 4.64 -15.97
C HIS A 484 12.66 3.48 -15.13
N GLU A 485 13.81 3.68 -14.48
CA GLU A 485 14.43 2.71 -13.60
C GLU A 485 14.04 2.91 -12.14
N TRP A 486 13.68 1.83 -11.46
CA TRP A 486 13.38 1.78 -10.03
C TRP A 486 14.47 1.04 -9.25
N ASP A 487 14.76 1.52 -8.05
CA ASP A 487 15.50 0.80 -7.02
C ASP A 487 14.50 -0.04 -6.21
N MET A 488 14.60 -1.36 -6.33
CA MET A 488 13.76 -2.33 -5.61
C MET A 488 14.12 -2.42 -4.12
N GLY A 489 15.25 -1.84 -3.71
CA GLY A 489 15.75 -1.89 -2.35
C GLY A 489 16.28 -3.27 -1.93
N ALA A 490 17.15 -3.27 -0.91
CA ALA A 490 17.80 -4.51 -0.43
C ALA A 490 16.97 -5.34 0.55
N THR A 491 15.85 -4.80 1.05
CA THR A 491 15.09 -5.37 2.16
C THR A 491 13.69 -5.82 1.74
N PRO A 492 13.22 -6.99 2.22
CA PRO A 492 11.98 -7.58 1.77
C PRO A 492 10.77 -7.19 2.64
N GLN A 493 10.57 -5.90 2.79
CA GLN A 493 9.30 -5.31 3.23
C GLN A 493 8.77 -4.52 2.02
N PRO A 494 7.49 -4.15 1.94
CA PRO A 494 7.01 -3.30 0.87
C PRO A 494 7.63 -1.90 1.03
N VAL A 495 8.89 -1.75 0.63
CA VAL A 495 9.52 -0.46 0.45
C VAL A 495 8.86 0.12 -0.79
N PRO A 496 8.38 1.39 -0.77
CA PRO A 496 7.96 2.05 -1.98
C PRO A 496 9.11 2.00 -2.97
N TYR A 497 8.90 1.52 -4.18
CA TYR A 497 9.90 1.61 -5.23
C TYR A 497 10.31 3.07 -5.43
N TYR A 498 11.61 3.34 -5.49
CA TYR A 498 12.14 4.69 -5.63
C TYR A 498 12.91 4.85 -6.93
N PRO A 499 12.94 6.03 -7.55
CA PRO A 499 13.87 6.27 -8.65
C PRO A 499 15.31 6.14 -8.15
N ILE A 500 16.23 5.68 -9.01
CA ILE A 500 17.67 5.61 -8.69
C ILE A 500 18.22 6.96 -8.21
N ALA A 501 17.75 8.05 -8.81
CA ALA A 501 18.03 9.42 -8.42
C ALA A 501 16.88 10.34 -8.87
N ASP A 502 16.64 11.43 -8.14
CA ASP A 502 15.61 12.43 -8.49
C ASP A 502 15.89 13.09 -9.85
N ARG A 503 17.18 13.25 -10.19
CA ARG A 503 17.63 13.86 -11.45
C ARG A 503 18.74 13.03 -12.09
N TYR A 504 18.59 12.80 -13.39
CA TYR A 504 19.60 12.17 -14.22
C TYR A 504 20.42 13.25 -14.94
N ARG A 505 21.71 12.99 -15.12
CA ARG A 505 22.61 13.85 -15.89
C ARG A 505 22.54 13.44 -17.36
N LEU A 506 22.53 14.44 -18.24
CA LEU A 506 22.68 14.18 -19.67
C LEU A 506 24.09 13.69 -19.97
N GLY A 507 24.15 12.52 -20.61
CA GLY A 507 25.37 11.91 -21.11
C GLY A 507 25.61 12.24 -22.59
N ALA A 508 26.17 11.27 -23.32
CA ALA A 508 26.37 11.38 -24.76
C ALA A 508 25.03 11.56 -25.50
N ARG A 509 25.07 12.36 -26.57
CA ARG A 509 23.93 12.60 -27.46
C ARG A 509 24.39 12.60 -28.92
N THR A 510 23.65 11.89 -29.75
CA THR A 510 23.75 11.94 -31.23
C THR A 510 22.39 12.33 -31.81
N ASP A 511 22.28 12.33 -33.13
CA ASP A 511 20.99 12.59 -33.81
C ASP A 511 19.96 11.48 -33.55
N ASP A 512 20.43 10.26 -33.22
CA ASP A 512 19.63 9.06 -33.04
C ASP A 512 19.75 8.42 -31.65
N SER A 513 20.51 9.00 -30.72
CA SER A 513 20.68 8.44 -29.38
C SER A 513 20.79 9.49 -28.27
N LEU A 514 20.33 9.12 -27.07
CA LEU A 514 20.41 9.90 -25.85
C LEU A 514 20.82 9.01 -24.68
N ALA A 515 21.90 9.37 -24.00
CA ALA A 515 22.31 8.74 -22.75
C ALA A 515 21.96 9.60 -21.54
N LEU A 516 21.56 8.95 -20.45
CA LEU A 516 21.28 9.53 -19.14
C LEU A 516 22.03 8.76 -18.06
N GLU A 517 22.65 9.46 -17.11
CA GLU A 517 23.37 8.86 -15.98
C GLU A 517 22.71 9.24 -14.64
N ALA A 518 22.40 8.27 -13.81
CA ALA A 518 22.06 8.43 -12.40
C ALA A 518 23.12 7.80 -11.50
N ARG A 519 23.28 8.36 -10.30
CA ARG A 519 24.18 7.84 -9.27
C ARG A 519 23.40 7.65 -7.98
N ALA A 520 23.31 6.39 -7.54
CA ALA A 520 22.73 6.02 -6.28
C ALA A 520 23.68 6.34 -5.11
N ARG A 521 23.15 6.33 -3.88
CA ARG A 521 23.93 6.69 -2.68
C ARG A 521 24.99 5.67 -2.29
N ASP A 522 24.77 4.41 -2.61
CA ASP A 522 25.69 3.31 -2.31
C ASP A 522 26.91 3.27 -3.25
N GLY A 523 26.89 4.07 -4.31
CA GLY A 523 27.92 4.15 -5.33
C GLY A 523 27.59 3.41 -6.62
N LEU A 524 26.37 2.87 -6.77
CA LEU A 524 25.90 2.35 -8.05
C LEU A 524 25.69 3.51 -9.05
N VAL A 525 26.19 3.33 -10.27
CA VAL A 525 25.99 4.24 -11.40
C VAL A 525 25.14 3.53 -12.43
N VAL A 526 24.01 4.12 -12.79
CA VAL A 526 23.08 3.59 -13.78
C VAL A 526 23.11 4.51 -14.99
N THR A 527 23.51 3.98 -16.14
CA THR A 527 23.48 4.70 -17.41
C THR A 527 22.44 4.08 -18.32
N ARG A 528 21.40 4.84 -18.67
CA ARG A 528 20.44 4.46 -19.71
C ARG A 528 20.82 5.11 -21.03
N THR A 529 21.03 4.31 -22.06
CA THR A 529 21.16 4.77 -23.44
C THR A 529 19.92 4.38 -24.23
N MET A 530 19.23 5.36 -24.80
CA MET A 530 18.10 5.17 -25.69
C MET A 530 18.54 5.45 -27.11
N THR A 531 18.32 4.51 -28.03
CA THR A 531 18.65 4.67 -29.45
C THR A 531 17.43 4.47 -30.31
N LEU A 532 17.19 5.45 -31.18
CA LEU A 532 16.11 5.49 -32.16
C LEU A 532 16.73 5.73 -33.55
N LYS A 533 17.20 4.65 -34.18
CA LYS A 533 17.94 4.74 -35.45
C LYS A 533 17.10 5.38 -36.56
N LEU A 534 17.75 6.17 -37.41
CA LEU A 534 17.14 6.68 -38.64
C LEU A 534 16.67 5.52 -39.52
N GLY A 535 15.41 5.55 -39.96
CA GLY A 535 14.77 4.46 -40.71
C GLY A 535 14.49 3.18 -39.91
N GLY A 536 14.80 3.13 -38.61
CA GLY A 536 14.52 2.01 -37.72
C GLY A 536 13.13 2.08 -37.08
N GLU A 537 12.45 0.94 -36.95
CA GLU A 537 11.10 0.83 -36.36
C GLU A 537 11.12 0.44 -34.87
N THR A 538 12.28 0.57 -34.22
CA THR A 538 12.49 0.12 -32.84
C THR A 538 13.10 1.21 -31.96
N LEU A 539 12.74 1.17 -30.68
CA LEU A 539 13.46 1.85 -29.60
C LEU A 539 14.36 0.83 -28.90
N ASP A 540 15.66 1.00 -29.02
CA ASP A 540 16.64 0.22 -28.28
C ASP A 540 16.96 0.94 -26.96
N ILE A 541 16.88 0.22 -25.84
CA ILE A 541 17.26 0.70 -24.51
C ILE A 541 18.35 -0.21 -23.97
N GLU A 542 19.48 0.39 -23.61
CA GLU A 542 20.58 -0.23 -22.90
C GLU A 542 20.65 0.37 -21.50
N ILE A 543 20.72 -0.46 -20.45
CA ILE A 543 20.94 -0.01 -19.07
C ILE A 543 22.22 -0.65 -18.55
N ALA A 544 23.26 0.17 -18.36
CA ALA A 544 24.53 -0.22 -17.78
C ALA A 544 24.58 0.15 -16.29
N MET A 545 24.84 -0.84 -15.44
CA MET A 545 24.94 -0.73 -13.98
C MET A 545 26.38 -0.95 -13.56
N GLU A 546 27.09 0.11 -13.18
CA GLU A 546 28.48 0.09 -12.73
C GLU A 546 28.58 0.25 -11.21
N ASN A 547 29.33 -0.61 -10.56
CA ASN A 547 29.69 -0.43 -9.16
C ASN A 547 30.91 0.51 -9.02
N ALA A 548 30.67 1.80 -8.83
CA ALA A 548 31.73 2.79 -8.61
C ALA A 548 32.19 2.88 -7.13
N SER A 549 31.71 1.98 -6.27
CA SER A 549 32.08 1.94 -4.85
C SER A 549 33.32 1.06 -4.61
N GLN A 550 33.71 0.93 -3.33
CA GLN A 550 34.82 0.07 -2.89
C GLN A 550 34.35 -1.28 -2.33
N LYS A 551 33.04 -1.57 -2.33
CA LYS A 551 32.46 -2.80 -1.80
C LYS A 551 31.56 -3.45 -2.84
N PRO A 552 31.33 -4.77 -2.79
CA PRO A 552 30.32 -5.38 -3.65
C PRO A 552 28.94 -4.75 -3.44
N ILE A 553 28.23 -4.48 -4.53
CA ILE A 553 26.86 -3.93 -4.53
C ILE A 553 25.95 -4.90 -5.25
N LYS A 554 24.77 -5.15 -4.70
CA LYS A 554 23.72 -5.88 -5.41
C LYS A 554 22.84 -4.87 -6.17
N PRO A 555 22.82 -4.87 -7.51
CA PRO A 555 22.10 -3.87 -8.28
C PRO A 555 20.60 -4.22 -8.32
N TYR A 556 19.83 -3.58 -7.45
CA TYR A 556 18.36 -3.73 -7.39
C TYR A 556 17.65 -2.80 -8.38
N VAL A 557 18.10 -2.79 -9.65
CA VAL A 557 17.60 -1.85 -10.66
C VAL A 557 16.58 -2.56 -11.52
N GLU A 558 15.33 -2.12 -11.53
CA GLU A 558 14.28 -2.61 -12.42
C GLU A 558 14.00 -1.60 -13.52
N LEU A 559 13.76 -2.06 -14.76
CA LEU A 559 13.17 -1.21 -15.79
C LEU A 559 11.64 -1.28 -15.70
N HIS A 560 11.04 -0.24 -15.12
CA HIS A 560 9.61 -0.06 -15.00
C HIS A 560 9.04 0.62 -16.25
N CYS A 561 8.19 -0.10 -16.99
CA CYS A 561 7.51 0.43 -18.17
C CYS A 561 6.00 0.37 -18.00
N GLU A 562 5.37 1.51 -17.79
CA GLU A 562 3.92 1.62 -17.67
C GLU A 562 3.31 2.28 -18.91
N PHE A 563 2.46 1.54 -19.62
CA PHE A 563 1.84 1.93 -20.87
C PHE A 563 0.35 2.18 -20.72
N TRP A 564 -0.16 3.20 -21.41
CA TRP A 564 -1.57 3.52 -21.47
C TRP A 564 -2.30 2.58 -22.44
N THR A 565 -3.36 1.93 -21.96
CA THR A 565 -4.17 1.00 -22.75
C THR A 565 -5.24 1.68 -23.61
N GLN A 566 -5.40 3.01 -23.50
CA GLN A 566 -6.35 3.81 -24.29
C GLN A 566 -7.81 3.39 -24.10
N GLY A 567 -8.17 3.01 -22.88
CA GLY A 567 -9.54 2.72 -22.48
C GLY A 567 -9.66 1.52 -21.53
N PRO A 568 -10.88 1.20 -21.06
CA PRO A 568 -11.10 0.23 -19.99
C PRO A 568 -11.08 -1.24 -20.47
N THR A 569 -10.43 -1.53 -21.60
CA THR A 569 -10.34 -2.90 -22.10
C THR A 569 -9.07 -3.54 -21.56
N PRO A 570 -9.16 -4.64 -20.80
CA PRO A 570 -7.97 -5.28 -20.27
C PRO A 570 -7.04 -5.70 -21.40
N ALA A 571 -5.75 -5.37 -21.24
CA ALA A 571 -4.71 -5.85 -22.15
C ALA A 571 -4.58 -7.38 -22.06
N GLU A 572 -4.10 -7.98 -23.14
CA GLU A 572 -3.62 -9.37 -23.13
C GLU A 572 -2.10 -9.37 -22.98
N ILE A 573 -1.54 -10.26 -22.16
CA ILE A 573 -0.10 -10.53 -22.12
C ILE A 573 0.21 -11.75 -23.00
N TRP A 574 1.27 -11.64 -23.79
CA TRP A 574 1.77 -12.65 -24.72
C TRP A 574 3.24 -12.88 -24.49
N ILE A 575 3.67 -14.12 -24.60
CA ILE A 575 5.07 -14.54 -24.52
C ILE A 575 5.42 -15.35 -25.75
N GLU A 576 6.63 -15.19 -26.26
CA GLU A 576 7.16 -15.98 -27.37
C GLU A 576 8.25 -16.92 -26.88
N LYS A 577 8.06 -18.20 -27.18
CA LYS A 577 9.02 -19.28 -26.94
C LYS A 577 9.45 -19.90 -28.27
N ALA A 578 10.29 -20.93 -28.21
CA ALA A 578 10.83 -21.62 -29.39
C ALA A 578 9.75 -22.12 -30.38
N ASP A 579 8.56 -22.44 -29.88
CA ASP A 579 7.39 -22.95 -30.59
C ASP A 579 6.39 -21.85 -31.03
N GLY A 580 6.69 -20.58 -30.71
CA GLY A 580 5.96 -19.40 -31.17
C GLY A 580 5.27 -18.61 -30.04
N TRP A 581 4.35 -17.74 -30.44
CA TRP A 581 3.60 -16.87 -29.53
C TRP A 581 2.46 -17.61 -28.82
N GLU A 582 2.42 -17.51 -27.50
CA GLU A 582 1.31 -17.96 -26.67
C GLU A 582 0.78 -16.83 -25.77
N ARG A 583 -0.49 -16.93 -25.36
CA ARG A 583 -1.12 -15.96 -24.47
C ARG A 583 -0.92 -16.40 -23.02
N ALA A 584 -0.37 -15.54 -22.18
CA ALA A 584 -0.20 -15.82 -20.76
C ALA A 584 -1.56 -15.91 -20.05
N ALA A 585 -1.66 -16.80 -19.06
CA ALA A 585 -2.83 -16.89 -18.19
C ALA A 585 -2.76 -15.76 -17.16
N LEU A 586 -3.74 -14.85 -17.18
CA LEU A 586 -3.75 -13.71 -16.27
C LEU A 586 -4.20 -14.13 -14.86
N ARG A 587 -3.44 -13.72 -13.84
CA ARG A 587 -3.75 -13.97 -12.43
C ARG A 587 -4.43 -12.74 -11.80
N PRO A 588 -5.72 -12.83 -11.41
CA PRO A 588 -6.42 -11.69 -10.80
C PRO A 588 -5.92 -11.47 -9.37
N VAL A 589 -5.69 -10.21 -8.99
CA VAL A 589 -5.23 -9.82 -7.64
C VAL A 589 -6.42 -9.32 -6.80
N ILE A 590 -7.15 -8.33 -7.32
CA ILE A 590 -8.33 -7.73 -6.69
C ILE A 590 -9.45 -7.74 -7.73
N ASP A 591 -10.67 -8.13 -7.30
CA ASP A 591 -11.99 -7.99 -7.94
C ASP A 591 -12.15 -8.19 -9.47
N LYS A 592 -11.15 -8.78 -10.14
CA LYS A 592 -11.02 -8.92 -11.59
C LYS A 592 -10.92 -7.59 -12.36
N THR A 593 -10.50 -6.48 -11.74
CA THR A 593 -10.06 -5.28 -12.49
C THR A 593 -8.53 -5.17 -12.54
N ILE A 594 -7.84 -5.88 -11.65
CA ILE A 594 -6.37 -5.92 -11.58
C ILE A 594 -5.87 -7.36 -11.79
N TRP A 595 -4.90 -7.52 -12.69
CA TRP A 595 -4.13 -8.75 -12.85
C TRP A 595 -2.65 -8.44 -12.66
N ALA A 596 -1.93 -9.27 -11.93
CA ALA A 596 -0.49 -9.14 -11.82
C ALA A 596 0.14 -10.51 -11.57
N ASP A 597 1.31 -10.75 -12.14
CA ASP A 597 2.10 -11.94 -11.85
C ASP A 597 3.57 -11.75 -12.27
N HIS A 598 4.43 -12.56 -11.68
CA HIS A 598 5.81 -12.72 -12.14
C HIS A 598 5.88 -13.88 -13.14
N LEU A 599 6.59 -13.68 -14.24
CA LEU A 599 6.92 -14.70 -15.22
C LEU A 599 8.43 -14.97 -15.14
N ARG A 600 8.80 -16.25 -15.16
CA ARG A 600 10.20 -16.63 -15.33
C ARG A 600 10.57 -16.50 -16.81
N PRO A 601 11.76 -15.97 -17.12
CA PRO A 601 12.17 -15.77 -18.50
C PRO A 601 12.57 -17.09 -19.23
N ASP A 602 12.39 -18.27 -18.59
CA ASP A 602 12.64 -19.63 -19.09
C ASP A 602 12.26 -19.88 -20.58
N GLY A 603 13.19 -19.63 -21.50
CA GLY A 603 13.03 -19.76 -22.95
C GLY A 603 12.21 -18.67 -23.64
N ILE A 604 11.91 -17.57 -22.95
CA ILE A 604 11.17 -16.42 -23.48
C ILE A 604 12.14 -15.44 -24.13
N THR A 605 12.00 -15.24 -25.44
CA THR A 605 12.86 -14.31 -26.19
C THR A 605 12.18 -12.97 -26.46
N ARG A 606 10.85 -12.96 -26.52
CA ARG A 606 10.02 -11.76 -26.67
C ARG A 606 8.76 -11.90 -25.84
N TRP A 607 8.23 -10.78 -25.40
CA TRP A 607 6.91 -10.69 -24.78
C TRP A 607 6.21 -9.41 -25.23
N ALA A 608 4.90 -9.37 -25.09
CA ALA A 608 4.10 -8.28 -25.61
C ALA A 608 2.82 -8.08 -24.81
N PHE A 609 2.36 -6.83 -24.71
CA PHE A 609 0.96 -6.57 -24.42
C PHE A 609 0.19 -6.29 -25.71
N ARG A 610 -1.11 -6.64 -25.71
CA ARG A 610 -2.04 -6.34 -26.79
C ARG A 610 -3.29 -5.71 -26.22
N VAL A 611 -3.72 -4.56 -26.77
CA VAL A 611 -5.06 -3.99 -26.50
C VAL A 611 -5.97 -4.25 -27.71
N PRO A 612 -6.79 -5.32 -27.71
CA PRO A 612 -7.42 -5.82 -28.94
C PRO A 612 -8.25 -4.77 -29.68
N ARG A 613 -9.09 -4.02 -28.95
CA ARG A 613 -9.96 -2.97 -29.52
C ARG A 613 -9.16 -1.87 -30.21
N GLU A 614 -8.03 -1.53 -29.63
CA GLU A 614 -7.22 -0.40 -30.05
C GLU A 614 -6.24 -0.71 -31.17
N LYS A 615 -6.14 -1.99 -31.60
CA LYS A 615 -5.12 -2.40 -32.57
C LYS A 615 -3.72 -1.89 -32.19
N LEU A 616 -3.43 -1.86 -30.89
CA LEU A 616 -2.13 -1.57 -30.31
C LEU A 616 -1.50 -2.86 -29.76
N THR A 617 -0.30 -3.17 -30.22
CA THR A 617 0.60 -4.19 -29.68
C THR A 617 1.94 -3.53 -29.44
N LEU A 618 2.47 -3.65 -28.23
CA LEU A 618 3.87 -3.32 -27.95
C LEU A 618 4.62 -4.63 -27.72
N VAL A 619 5.68 -4.84 -28.49
CA VAL A 619 6.56 -5.99 -28.37
C VAL A 619 7.83 -5.53 -27.69
N ASN A 620 8.28 -6.29 -26.71
CA ASN A 620 9.56 -6.14 -26.05
C ASN A 620 10.41 -7.39 -26.29
N ALA A 621 11.61 -7.20 -26.83
CA ALA A 621 12.63 -8.22 -27.00
C ALA A 621 13.75 -7.95 -25.99
N PHE A 622 14.31 -9.00 -25.41
CA PHE A 622 15.36 -8.91 -24.40
C PHE A 622 16.25 -10.17 -24.46
N ASN A 623 17.39 -10.12 -23.79
CA ASN A 623 18.24 -11.29 -23.60
C ASN A 623 17.85 -12.00 -22.30
N GLU A 624 17.38 -13.26 -22.40
CA GLU A 624 16.99 -14.08 -21.24
C GLU A 624 18.10 -14.19 -20.19
N GLU A 625 19.37 -14.26 -20.60
CA GLU A 625 20.50 -14.41 -19.67
C GLU A 625 20.76 -13.16 -18.82
N GLU A 626 20.24 -12.00 -19.25
CA GLU A 626 20.42 -10.70 -18.58
C GLU A 626 19.32 -10.42 -17.54
N VAL A 627 18.21 -11.18 -17.57
CA VAL A 627 16.97 -10.92 -16.84
C VAL A 627 16.68 -12.09 -15.89
N ASN A 628 16.31 -11.79 -14.64
CA ASN A 628 15.93 -12.78 -13.63
C ASN A 628 14.41 -13.07 -13.65
N ALA A 629 13.60 -12.04 -13.83
CA ALA A 629 12.15 -12.13 -13.85
C ALA A 629 11.53 -11.08 -14.76
N LEU A 630 10.34 -11.37 -15.25
CA LEU A 630 9.45 -10.41 -15.90
C LEU A 630 8.27 -10.20 -14.97
N PHE A 631 7.79 -8.98 -14.85
CA PHE A 631 6.57 -8.71 -14.09
C PHE A 631 5.57 -7.93 -14.91
N TYR A 632 4.29 -8.26 -14.77
CA TYR A 632 3.23 -7.49 -15.41
C TYR A 632 2.16 -7.10 -14.40
N VAL A 633 1.58 -5.92 -14.63
CA VAL A 633 0.32 -5.49 -14.00
C VAL A 633 -0.61 -5.00 -15.08
N ILE A 634 -1.86 -5.45 -15.09
CA ILE A 634 -2.93 -4.86 -15.88
C ILE A 634 -3.90 -4.24 -14.89
N ASN A 635 -4.09 -2.93 -14.97
CA ASN A 635 -5.05 -2.21 -14.15
C ASN A 635 -6.09 -1.53 -15.04
N VAL A 636 -7.30 -2.09 -15.07
CA VAL A 636 -8.39 -1.56 -15.91
C VAL A 636 -8.94 -0.25 -15.36
N ASP A 637 -8.92 -0.06 -14.04
CA ASP A 637 -9.43 1.16 -13.40
C ASP A 637 -8.53 2.36 -13.69
N TYR A 638 -7.21 2.14 -13.80
CA TYR A 638 -6.25 3.16 -14.26
C TYR A 638 -5.98 3.11 -15.77
N GLU A 639 -6.62 2.21 -16.52
CA GLU A 639 -6.42 1.99 -17.96
C GLU A 639 -4.96 1.73 -18.36
N HIS A 640 -4.16 1.08 -17.51
CA HIS A 640 -2.71 0.94 -17.69
C HIS A 640 -2.26 -0.52 -17.72
N VAL A 641 -1.15 -0.78 -18.40
CA VAL A 641 -0.42 -2.05 -18.38
C VAL A 641 1.06 -1.80 -18.10
N VAL A 642 1.57 -2.44 -17.06
CA VAL A 642 2.98 -2.44 -16.66
C VAL A 642 3.66 -3.68 -17.25
N MET A 643 4.86 -3.49 -17.79
CA MET A 643 5.76 -4.54 -18.24
C MET A 643 7.17 -4.25 -17.71
N GLU A 644 7.54 -4.93 -16.64
CA GLU A 644 8.81 -4.76 -15.93
C GLU A 644 9.85 -5.81 -16.34
N LEU A 645 11.11 -5.38 -16.46
CA LEU A 645 12.27 -6.26 -16.59
C LEU A 645 13.12 -6.17 -15.33
N GLU A 646 13.22 -7.28 -14.59
CA GLU A 646 14.07 -7.40 -13.42
C GLU A 646 15.40 -8.07 -13.81
N PRO A 647 16.54 -7.36 -13.76
CA PRO A 647 17.85 -7.90 -14.12
C PRO A 647 18.30 -9.03 -13.21
N ALA A 648 19.28 -9.80 -13.67
CA ALA A 648 20.03 -10.71 -12.80
C ALA A 648 20.59 -9.95 -11.60
N GLU A 649 20.33 -10.43 -10.38
CA GLU A 649 20.67 -9.69 -9.15
C GLU A 649 21.99 -10.13 -8.50
N ALA A 650 22.90 -10.79 -9.23
CA ALA A 650 24.19 -11.18 -8.64
C ALA A 650 24.98 -9.92 -8.20
N PRO A 651 25.67 -9.91 -7.04
CA PRO A 651 26.47 -8.75 -6.63
C PRO A 651 27.57 -8.41 -7.65
N LEU A 652 27.73 -7.11 -7.94
CA LEU A 652 28.80 -6.54 -8.74
C LEU A 652 30.03 -6.27 -7.87
N ALA A 653 31.21 -6.73 -8.28
CA ALA A 653 32.48 -6.35 -7.68
C ALA A 653 32.81 -4.86 -7.93
N PRO A 654 33.68 -4.22 -7.12
CA PRO A 654 34.15 -2.86 -7.40
C PRO A 654 34.71 -2.71 -8.82
N GLY A 655 34.17 -1.73 -9.57
CA GLY A 655 34.51 -1.47 -10.97
C GLY A 655 33.88 -2.43 -11.99
N GLU A 656 33.07 -3.40 -11.55
CA GLU A 656 32.30 -4.27 -12.45
C GLU A 656 31.08 -3.53 -13.01
N THR A 657 30.79 -3.79 -14.28
CA THR A 657 29.59 -3.31 -14.97
C THR A 657 28.77 -4.50 -15.46
N ARG A 658 27.46 -4.45 -15.23
CA ARG A 658 26.48 -5.34 -15.87
C ARG A 658 25.56 -4.51 -16.75
N THR A 659 25.28 -5.02 -17.93
CA THR A 659 24.39 -4.34 -18.88
C THR A 659 23.21 -5.23 -19.20
N ILE A 660 22.03 -4.63 -19.31
CA ILE A 660 20.84 -5.26 -19.90
C ILE A 660 20.48 -4.53 -21.19
N HIS A 661 20.04 -5.29 -22.18
CA HIS A 661 19.61 -4.78 -23.47
C HIS A 661 18.17 -5.16 -23.73
N THR A 662 17.40 -4.18 -24.19
CA THR A 662 16.02 -4.43 -24.56
C THR A 662 15.58 -3.56 -25.74
N THR A 663 14.73 -4.13 -26.59
CA THR A 663 14.26 -3.49 -27.81
C THR A 663 12.75 -3.52 -27.85
N PHE A 664 12.14 -2.38 -28.11
CA PHE A 664 10.71 -2.24 -28.21
C PHE A 664 10.27 -1.91 -29.63
N ALA A 665 9.13 -2.47 -30.05
CA ALA A 665 8.49 -2.17 -31.33
C ALA A 665 6.96 -2.11 -31.20
N VAL A 666 6.35 -1.18 -31.92
CA VAL A 666 4.89 -0.99 -31.94
C VAL A 666 4.31 -1.65 -33.19
N SER A 667 3.19 -2.36 -33.05
CA SER A 667 2.50 -2.98 -34.19
C SER A 667 0.99 -2.95 -34.04
N GLY A 668 0.31 -2.86 -35.20
CA GLY A 668 -1.14 -3.08 -35.28
C GLY A 668 -1.55 -4.56 -35.32
N LYS A 669 -0.59 -5.46 -35.51
CA LYS A 669 -0.82 -6.90 -35.67
C LYS A 669 -0.89 -7.60 -34.30
N ARG A 670 -1.67 -8.67 -34.23
CA ARG A 670 -1.68 -9.57 -33.05
C ARG A 670 -0.34 -10.34 -32.99
N PRO A 671 0.23 -10.63 -31.81
CA PRO A 671 1.52 -11.31 -31.68
C PRO A 671 1.68 -12.59 -32.50
N GLY A 672 0.70 -13.50 -32.52
CA GLY A 672 0.73 -14.69 -33.38
C GLY A 672 0.67 -14.45 -34.91
N ARG A 673 0.80 -13.21 -35.37
CA ARG A 673 0.93 -12.81 -36.79
C ARG A 673 2.15 -11.90 -37.04
N LEU A 674 3.01 -11.73 -36.02
CA LEU A 674 4.26 -10.98 -36.11
C LEU A 674 5.37 -11.81 -36.73
#